data_AF-A0AA95L1W3-F1
#
_entry.id   AF-A0AA95L1W3-F1
#
_cell.length_a   1.000
_cell.length_b   1.000
_cell.length_c   1.000
_cell.angle_alpha   90.00
_cell.angle_beta   90.00
_cell.angle_gamma   90.00
#
_symmetry.space_group_name_H-M   'P 1'
#
loop_
_entity.id
_entity.type
_entity.pdbx_description
1 polymer ?
#
loop_
_entity_poly.entity_id
_entity_poly.type
_entity_poly.pdbx_seq_one_letter_code
_entity_poly.pdbx_strand_id
1 'polypeptide(L)'
;MDLLHTGYRNGTVELLRIETNLFNLYIQGKPFHPTVEALQLHRDEEGALVNAHCRIDKYSSNLEISSISVFSPEENGLQEWEEGQACAPLFFETQAYEIVVEKKQDVAIQFYHENRYLREAVKPLGKNILSGILNFQNEVGFTELELRLHGQTLMQLQLEIFPTKMDYKKDYETILSDVNQQIYNLSFDFLRKTYHLTGLKDTTQQSMTEFFAILRHMFQHLVQAVERIKNAPHIKTSIVNQKVSSGKARHAGKGNLAYLSRHPELFVKDHKNGIIHINGQKMYPTHVLESKKYMDFDTGENRFVRWVLLRISKKLQALRIRLKSVERTSDPKILRNVDLMESQLQRLLRYDFLAVGEMTHMSVSLVLQMAPGYREVYRCYLMLMKGLSVQGDLIRLSLKDLAQLYEYWCFLKIHDLLSRKYELIKQDIVKVNRSGIFVKLDKTQKSKIMYRNPQNGEVFTLYYNSLPRGEQTPTVGQMPDNVLTLKKSDSSFEYKYIFDAKYRLNPAYEGTPYRKAYTNPGPEESDINTMHRYRDAIVYGDGQQELERSMFGAYVLFPYDNEEQFRGHKFYKSIELVNVGAFPFLPNATSLMEKFLDEIIMDSPEKAYERSTRPRGTKEYYSNKLEGKNVLVGSLREPSQLDVALSERFYHIPLKNIFDHKLLTQIEYIAMCQSRRKFQEPANTGIHWFGRIQDWKVVRRGEITERPARPGTEEELYVKFTIERWERRDNPIALGGQGIYTCLYTSKYIFDRAHEIAELKLENDEDLRKWREARRVGKVKVELDHTDVDLAGSVVGIRVEE
;
A
#
# COMPACT_ATOMS: atom_id res chain seq x y z
N MET A 1 48.07 5.56 13.21
CA MET A 1 47.36 5.96 11.99
C MET A 1 46.79 7.33 12.26
N ASP A 2 47.46 8.33 11.72
CA ASP A 2 47.24 9.73 12.05
C ASP A 2 45.84 10.19 11.63
N LEU A 3 45.16 10.86 12.55
CA LEU A 3 43.90 11.56 12.33
C LEU A 3 44.15 12.67 11.30
N LEU A 4 43.69 12.48 10.06
CA LEU A 4 43.67 13.53 9.05
C LEU A 4 42.93 14.75 9.61
N HIS A 5 43.62 15.88 9.62
CA HIS A 5 43.17 17.16 10.16
C HIS A 5 41.77 17.52 9.66
N THR A 6 40.80 17.53 10.58
CA THR A 6 39.43 18.04 10.43
C THR A 6 39.45 19.57 10.35
N GLY A 7 40.02 20.11 9.27
CA GLY A 7 40.08 21.53 8.96
C GLY A 7 39.39 21.82 7.64
N TYR A 8 38.14 21.41 7.46
CA TYR A 8 37.38 21.71 6.25
C TYR A 8 37.30 23.23 6.06
N ARG A 9 37.88 23.76 4.98
CA ARG A 9 37.67 25.14 4.56
C ARG A 9 36.19 25.31 4.24
N ASN A 10 35.43 25.90 5.17
CA ASN A 10 34.01 26.21 4.99
C ASN A 10 33.78 27.43 4.06
N GLY A 11 34.78 27.77 3.24
CA GLY A 11 34.81 28.91 2.34
C GLY A 11 34.52 28.50 0.90
N THR A 12 34.10 29.47 0.10
CA THR A 12 33.88 29.29 -1.34
C THR A 12 35.22 29.01 -2.02
N VAL A 13 35.28 27.96 -2.83
CA VAL A 13 36.44 27.60 -3.68
C VAL A 13 35.98 27.43 -5.13
N GLU A 14 36.93 27.40 -6.05
CA GLU A 14 36.68 27.03 -7.45
C GLU A 14 36.46 25.52 -7.53
N LEU A 15 35.28 25.09 -7.99
CA LEU A 15 34.89 23.69 -8.12
C LEU A 15 35.17 23.14 -9.52
N LEU A 16 34.95 23.99 -10.54
CA LEU A 16 35.17 23.65 -11.94
C LEU A 16 35.71 24.88 -12.68
N ARG A 17 36.76 24.67 -13.47
CA ARG A 17 37.34 25.65 -14.38
C ARG A 17 37.45 25.05 -15.77
N ILE A 18 36.91 25.72 -16.77
CA ILE A 18 37.06 25.34 -18.17
C ILE A 18 37.62 26.52 -18.93
N GLU A 19 38.81 26.35 -19.50
CA GLU A 19 39.45 27.36 -20.34
C GLU A 19 39.23 27.03 -21.80
N THR A 20 38.78 28.01 -22.57
CA THR A 20 38.61 27.87 -24.02
C THR A 20 39.25 29.04 -24.77
N ASN A 21 39.36 28.92 -26.08
CA ASN A 21 39.79 30.01 -26.96
C ASN A 21 38.82 31.22 -26.96
N LEU A 22 37.54 31.04 -26.64
CA LEU A 22 36.51 32.09 -26.71
C LEU A 22 36.12 32.69 -25.34
N PHE A 23 36.11 31.86 -24.30
CA PHE A 23 35.74 32.26 -22.94
C PHE A 23 36.38 31.35 -21.87
N ASN A 24 36.40 31.81 -20.63
CA ASN A 24 36.69 30.98 -19.46
C ASN A 24 35.39 30.80 -18.66
N LEU A 25 35.10 29.57 -18.25
CA LEU A 25 33.97 29.24 -17.37
C LEU A 25 34.51 28.85 -16.00
N TYR A 26 33.96 29.46 -14.96
CA TYR A 26 34.26 29.15 -13.56
C TYR A 26 32.96 28.81 -12.85
N ILE A 27 32.97 27.75 -12.04
CA ILE A 27 31.92 27.47 -11.07
C ILE A 27 32.54 27.46 -9.68
N GLN A 28 32.05 28.34 -8.82
CA GLN A 28 32.54 28.53 -7.47
C GLN A 28 31.46 28.16 -6.45
N GLY A 29 31.87 27.53 -5.35
CA GLY A 29 30.93 27.09 -4.32
C GLY A 29 31.63 26.44 -3.14
N LYS A 30 30.84 25.91 -2.22
CA LYS A 30 31.37 25.07 -1.15
C LYS A 30 31.53 23.64 -1.69
N PRO A 31 32.69 23.00 -1.53
CA PRO A 31 32.91 21.65 -2.05
C PRO A 31 32.21 20.57 -1.21
N PHE A 32 31.85 20.91 0.04
CA PHE A 32 31.24 19.99 0.99
C PHE A 32 29.90 20.52 1.49
N HIS A 33 28.94 19.62 1.70
CA HIS A 33 27.69 19.95 2.37
C HIS A 33 27.71 19.45 3.82
N PRO A 34 27.48 20.31 4.83
CA PRO A 34 27.56 19.92 6.24
C PRO A 34 26.69 18.69 6.60
N THR A 35 25.46 18.61 6.08
CA THR A 35 24.57 17.45 6.29
C THR A 35 25.13 16.18 5.65
N VAL A 36 25.68 16.29 4.43
CA VAL A 36 26.20 15.14 3.66
C VAL A 36 27.47 14.60 4.29
N GLU A 37 28.30 15.48 4.88
CA GLU A 37 29.46 15.09 5.69
C GLU A 37 29.04 14.46 7.02
N ALA A 38 28.09 15.06 7.74
CA ALA A 38 27.65 14.55 9.03
C ALA A 38 27.03 13.14 8.93
N LEU A 39 26.35 12.87 7.81
CA LEU A 39 25.66 11.60 7.54
C LEU A 39 26.44 10.69 6.58
N GLN A 40 27.60 11.12 6.07
CA GLN A 40 28.45 10.36 5.13
C GLN A 40 27.71 9.88 3.85
N LEU A 41 26.74 10.65 3.35
CA LEU A 41 25.84 10.27 2.23
C LEU A 41 26.52 10.16 0.85
N HIS A 42 27.79 10.56 0.77
CA HIS A 42 28.55 10.65 -0.47
C HIS A 42 29.67 9.59 -0.52
N ARG A 43 29.61 8.60 0.38
CA ARG A 43 30.55 7.49 0.49
C ARG A 43 29.85 6.15 0.29
N ASP A 44 30.59 5.19 -0.24
CA ASP A 44 30.13 3.80 -0.35
C ASP A 44 30.31 3.01 0.95
N GLU A 45 29.99 1.71 0.93
CA GLU A 45 30.07 0.81 2.10
C GLU A 45 31.51 0.61 2.61
N GLU A 46 32.50 0.88 1.76
CA GLU A 46 33.93 0.79 2.09
C GLU A 46 34.47 2.15 2.56
N GLY A 47 33.63 3.20 2.55
CA GLY A 47 33.97 4.55 2.98
C GLY A 47 34.68 5.40 1.91
N ALA A 48 34.71 4.93 0.66
CA ALA A 48 35.30 5.64 -0.47
C ALA A 48 34.29 6.61 -1.11
N LEU A 49 34.78 7.68 -1.73
CA LEU A 49 33.94 8.70 -2.38
C LEU A 49 33.21 8.11 -3.59
N VAL A 50 31.91 8.35 -3.68
CA VAL A 50 31.10 7.91 -4.82
C VAL A 50 31.48 8.73 -6.06
N ASN A 51 31.75 8.05 -7.18
CA ASN A 51 32.04 8.73 -8.44
C ASN A 51 30.81 9.47 -8.98
N ALA A 52 30.99 10.75 -9.26
CA ALA A 52 30.03 11.67 -9.86
C ALA A 52 30.25 11.81 -11.37
N HIS A 53 29.16 12.02 -12.11
CA HIS A 53 29.19 12.23 -13.55
C HIS A 53 29.41 13.70 -13.89
N CYS A 54 30.41 13.96 -14.74
CA CYS A 54 30.64 15.24 -15.37
C CYS A 54 30.93 14.99 -16.85
N ARG A 55 30.25 15.72 -17.75
CA ARG A 55 30.45 15.58 -19.20
C ARG A 55 30.39 16.93 -19.88
N ILE A 56 31.31 17.16 -20.83
CA ILE A 56 31.41 18.42 -21.57
C ILE A 56 31.29 18.11 -23.06
N ASP A 57 30.15 18.43 -23.64
CA ASP A 57 29.91 18.25 -25.06
C ASP A 57 30.19 19.55 -25.84
N LYS A 58 31.12 19.45 -26.81
CA LYS A 58 31.43 20.53 -27.76
C LYS A 58 30.59 20.35 -29.03
N TYR A 59 29.84 21.38 -29.41
CA TYR A 59 28.96 21.35 -30.60
C TYR A 59 29.45 22.23 -31.75
N SER A 60 30.26 23.25 -31.48
CA SER A 60 30.81 24.15 -32.50
C SER A 60 32.25 23.77 -32.82
N SER A 61 32.59 23.67 -34.12
CA SER A 61 33.99 23.46 -34.56
C SER A 61 34.94 24.56 -34.11
N ASN A 62 34.42 25.77 -33.88
CA ASN A 62 35.19 26.98 -33.61
C ASN A 62 35.62 27.13 -32.14
N LEU A 63 35.14 26.24 -31.26
CA LEU A 63 35.44 26.27 -29.83
C LEU A 63 36.56 25.29 -29.50
N GLU A 64 37.71 25.73 -29.02
CA GLU A 64 38.80 24.86 -28.58
C GLU A 64 38.89 24.92 -27.05
N ILE A 65 38.84 23.75 -26.40
CA ILE A 65 39.01 23.62 -24.95
C ILE A 65 40.52 23.45 -24.71
N SER A 66 41.09 24.38 -23.94
CA SER A 66 42.52 24.40 -23.61
C SER A 66 42.83 23.52 -22.40
N SER A 67 42.00 23.61 -21.36
CA SER A 67 42.14 22.81 -20.14
C SER A 67 40.81 22.73 -19.40
N ILE A 68 40.64 21.65 -18.63
CA ILE A 68 39.53 21.47 -17.69
C ILE A 68 40.17 21.13 -16.35
N SER A 69 39.73 21.81 -15.30
CA SER A 69 40.17 21.52 -13.94
C SER A 69 38.98 21.37 -13.01
N VAL A 70 39.02 20.35 -12.16
CA VAL A 70 37.96 20.01 -11.20
C VAL A 70 38.57 19.94 -9.80
N PHE A 71 37.82 20.38 -8.79
CA PHE A 71 38.27 20.32 -7.41
C PHE A 71 38.32 18.87 -6.91
N SER A 72 39.49 18.44 -6.42
CA SER A 72 39.66 17.15 -5.75
C SER A 72 39.59 17.33 -4.23
N PRO A 73 38.62 16.69 -3.54
CA PRO A 73 38.56 16.68 -2.08
C PRO A 73 39.78 16.03 -1.41
N GLU A 74 40.41 15.04 -2.06
CA GLU A 74 41.56 14.31 -1.52
C GLU A 74 42.82 15.18 -1.50
N GLU A 75 43.08 15.86 -2.63
CA GLU A 75 44.24 16.74 -2.81
C GLU A 75 43.98 18.19 -2.35
N ASN A 76 42.73 18.49 -1.96
CA ASN A 76 42.27 19.80 -1.48
C ASN A 76 42.63 20.97 -2.41
N GLY A 77 42.39 20.78 -3.72
CA GLY A 77 42.73 21.76 -4.76
C GLY A 77 42.17 21.41 -6.13
N LEU A 78 42.27 22.36 -7.07
CA LEU A 78 41.94 22.13 -8.48
C LEU A 78 43.00 21.24 -9.13
N GLN A 79 42.57 20.17 -9.79
CA GLN A 79 43.41 19.26 -10.56
C GLN A 79 42.97 19.27 -12.01
N GLU A 80 43.90 19.08 -12.94
CA GLU A 80 43.53 18.84 -14.35
C GLU A 80 42.71 17.57 -14.47
N TRP A 81 41.62 17.64 -15.24
CA TRP A 81 40.64 16.57 -15.38
C TRP A 81 40.37 16.29 -16.86
N GLU A 82 40.35 15.00 -17.22
CA GLU A 82 40.02 14.53 -18.56
C GLU A 82 38.68 13.80 -18.60
N GLU A 83 38.00 13.84 -19.75
CA GLU A 83 36.69 13.23 -19.93
C GLU A 83 36.76 11.69 -19.71
N GLY A 84 36.04 11.21 -18.69
CA GLY A 84 36.02 9.80 -18.28
C GLY A 84 36.82 9.50 -17.00
N GLN A 85 37.57 10.46 -16.45
CA GLN A 85 38.15 10.34 -15.12
C GLN A 85 37.10 10.50 -14.03
N ALA A 86 37.30 9.84 -12.88
CA ALA A 86 36.39 9.93 -11.76
C ALA A 86 36.33 11.36 -11.20
N CYS A 87 35.12 11.84 -10.91
CA CYS A 87 34.87 13.13 -10.30
C CYS A 87 34.25 12.92 -8.91
N ALA A 88 34.63 13.74 -7.95
CA ALA A 88 33.98 13.74 -6.64
C ALA A 88 32.57 14.39 -6.71
N PRO A 89 31.67 14.07 -5.77
CA PRO A 89 30.36 14.70 -5.68
C PRO A 89 30.49 16.11 -5.08
N LEU A 90 30.47 17.13 -5.94
CA LEU A 90 30.71 18.54 -5.55
C LEU A 90 29.44 19.42 -5.55
N PHE A 91 28.41 18.99 -6.28
CA PHE A 91 27.21 19.78 -6.52
C PHE A 91 26.00 19.19 -5.77
N PHE A 92 25.32 20.02 -4.99
CA PHE A 92 24.27 19.63 -4.05
C PHE A 92 23.03 20.50 -4.20
N GLU A 93 21.84 19.90 -4.08
CA GLU A 93 20.54 20.53 -4.36
C GLU A 93 20.30 21.89 -3.68
N THR A 94 20.61 22.02 -2.38
CA THR A 94 20.29 23.21 -1.56
C THR A 94 21.46 24.18 -1.40
N GLN A 95 22.56 23.96 -2.11
CA GLN A 95 23.70 24.87 -2.11
C GLN A 95 23.64 25.87 -3.26
N ALA A 96 24.18 27.05 -2.98
CA ALA A 96 24.32 28.11 -3.97
C ALA A 96 25.71 28.01 -4.62
N TYR A 97 25.72 28.00 -5.96
CA TYR A 97 26.94 27.97 -6.76
C TYR A 97 26.99 29.22 -7.63
N GLU A 98 28.11 29.93 -7.61
CA GLU A 98 28.33 31.07 -8.51
C GLU A 98 28.91 30.57 -9.83
N ILE A 99 28.22 30.85 -10.94
CA ILE A 99 28.73 30.61 -12.28
C ILE A 99 29.24 31.93 -12.85
N VAL A 100 30.46 31.92 -13.39
CA VAL A 100 31.09 33.07 -14.04
C VAL A 100 31.59 32.65 -15.41
N VAL A 101 31.15 33.36 -16.46
CA VAL A 101 31.64 33.21 -17.82
C VAL A 101 32.37 34.49 -18.22
N GLU A 102 33.68 34.42 -18.37
CA GLU A 102 34.53 35.52 -18.81
C GLU A 102 34.83 35.39 -20.30
N LYS A 103 34.33 36.33 -21.11
CA LYS A 103 34.51 36.35 -22.55
C LYS A 103 35.88 36.95 -22.91
N LYS A 104 36.68 36.24 -23.72
CA LYS A 104 37.98 36.71 -24.21
C LYS A 104 37.86 37.69 -25.38
N GLN A 105 36.70 37.71 -26.03
CA GLN A 105 36.37 38.55 -27.19
C GLN A 105 34.94 39.09 -27.06
N ASP A 106 34.60 40.15 -27.80
CA ASP A 106 33.24 40.74 -27.79
C ASP A 106 32.25 39.85 -28.57
N VAL A 107 31.91 38.72 -27.96
CA VAL A 107 31.09 37.65 -28.55
C VAL A 107 29.75 37.59 -27.81
N ALA A 108 28.65 37.48 -28.57
CA ALA A 108 27.29 37.45 -28.04
C ALA A 108 26.90 36.08 -27.44
N ILE A 109 27.68 35.62 -26.45
CA ILE A 109 27.41 34.40 -25.69
C ILE A 109 26.22 34.64 -24.75
N GLN A 110 25.29 33.69 -24.74
CA GLN A 110 24.11 33.64 -23.88
C GLN A 110 24.08 32.34 -23.10
N PHE A 111 23.64 32.40 -21.84
CA PHE A 111 23.40 31.22 -21.02
C PHE A 111 21.97 30.69 -21.25
N TYR A 112 21.84 29.38 -21.41
CA TYR A 112 20.55 28.70 -21.55
C TYR A 112 20.48 27.49 -20.62
N HIS A 113 19.31 27.31 -20.02
CA HIS A 113 18.96 26.14 -19.21
C HIS A 113 17.46 25.87 -19.38
N GLU A 114 17.00 24.61 -19.30
CA GLU A 114 15.58 24.27 -19.42
C GLU A 114 14.73 24.94 -18.34
N ASN A 115 15.18 24.87 -17.07
CA ASN A 115 14.58 25.59 -15.96
C ASN A 115 14.75 27.12 -16.12
N ARG A 116 13.62 27.83 -16.16
CA ARG A 116 13.53 29.29 -16.29
C ARG A 116 14.22 30.03 -15.13
N TYR A 117 14.12 29.53 -13.89
CA TYR A 117 14.72 30.18 -12.72
C TYR A 117 16.25 30.22 -12.82
N LEU A 118 16.88 29.10 -13.18
CA LEU A 118 18.33 29.04 -13.41
C LEU A 118 18.75 29.89 -14.61
N ARG A 119 17.94 29.92 -15.68
CA ARG A 119 18.20 30.76 -16.84
C ARG A 119 18.19 32.26 -16.52
N GLU A 120 17.21 32.72 -15.74
CA GLU A 120 17.08 34.14 -15.35
C GLU A 120 18.07 34.56 -14.25
N ALA A 121 18.67 33.59 -13.54
CA ALA A 121 19.68 33.84 -12.50
C ALA A 121 21.01 34.32 -13.07
N VAL A 122 21.39 33.88 -14.28
CA VAL A 122 22.63 34.28 -14.95
C VAL A 122 22.41 35.53 -15.78
N LYS A 123 23.09 36.61 -15.42
CA LYS A 123 22.94 37.94 -16.05
C LYS A 123 24.28 38.47 -16.55
N PRO A 124 24.27 39.30 -17.61
CA PRO A 124 25.48 39.98 -18.04
C PRO A 124 25.90 41.03 -17.01
N LEU A 125 27.15 40.95 -16.57
CA LEU A 125 27.82 41.93 -15.72
C LEU A 125 28.83 42.70 -16.57
N GLY A 126 28.42 43.85 -17.10
CA GLY A 126 29.20 44.59 -18.10
C GLY A 126 29.16 43.92 -19.49
N LYS A 127 30.19 44.15 -20.31
CA LYS A 127 30.25 43.62 -21.69
C LYS A 127 30.81 42.20 -21.78
N ASN A 128 31.77 41.88 -20.91
CA ASN A 128 32.62 40.70 -21.06
C ASN A 128 32.33 39.59 -20.05
N ILE A 129 31.45 39.78 -19.05
CA ILE A 129 31.20 38.79 -18.01
C ILE A 129 29.72 38.43 -17.97
N LEU A 130 29.42 37.14 -17.84
CA LEU A 130 28.11 36.65 -17.39
C LEU A 130 28.31 36.07 -15.99
N SER A 131 27.49 36.47 -15.01
CA SER A 131 27.54 35.89 -13.67
C SER A 131 26.13 35.68 -13.12
N GLY A 132 25.97 34.63 -12.32
CA GLY A 132 24.73 34.33 -11.62
C GLY A 132 24.94 33.33 -10.49
N ILE A 133 23.97 33.28 -9.58
CA ILE A 133 23.93 32.30 -8.51
C ILE A 133 22.95 31.20 -8.90
N LEU A 134 23.47 30.01 -9.16
CA LEU A 134 22.71 28.80 -9.43
C LEU A 134 22.32 28.16 -8.10
N ASN A 135 21.02 27.95 -7.89
CA ASN A 135 20.48 27.17 -6.79
C ASN A 135 19.48 26.17 -7.36
N PHE A 136 19.82 24.89 -7.28
CA PHE A 136 19.04 23.80 -7.86
C PHE A 136 17.81 23.44 -7.01
N GLN A 137 17.70 24.00 -5.80
CA GLN A 137 16.62 23.81 -4.84
C GLN A 137 16.39 22.34 -4.50
N ASN A 138 15.50 21.67 -5.24
CA ASN A 138 15.11 20.26 -5.06
C ASN A 138 15.23 19.48 -6.39
N GLU A 139 15.97 20.01 -7.38
CA GLU A 139 16.33 19.32 -8.63
C GLU A 139 17.62 18.52 -8.41
N VAL A 140 17.53 17.20 -8.57
CA VAL A 140 18.63 16.25 -8.35
C VAL A 140 18.77 15.34 -9.57
N GLY A 141 19.99 14.89 -9.83
CA GLY A 141 20.37 14.15 -11.03
C GLY A 141 21.08 15.03 -12.06
N PHE A 142 20.97 14.68 -13.35
CA PHE A 142 21.70 15.37 -14.41
C PHE A 142 21.07 16.73 -14.74
N THR A 143 21.88 17.78 -14.68
CA THR A 143 21.55 19.13 -15.17
C THR A 143 22.44 19.49 -16.35
N GLU A 144 21.89 20.18 -17.35
CA GLU A 144 22.58 20.55 -18.57
C GLU A 144 22.64 22.08 -18.71
N LEU A 145 23.84 22.62 -18.53
CA LEU A 145 24.15 24.04 -18.65
C LEU A 145 24.64 24.32 -20.08
N GLU A 146 23.87 25.09 -20.84
CA GLU A 146 24.22 25.41 -22.24
C GLU A 146 24.75 26.85 -22.39
N LEU A 147 25.84 26.99 -23.15
CA LEU A 147 26.30 28.28 -23.65
C LEU A 147 26.01 28.37 -25.15
N ARG A 148 25.24 29.39 -25.54
CA ARG A 148 24.77 29.59 -26.91
C ARG A 148 25.38 30.84 -27.54
N LEU A 149 25.67 30.77 -28.83
CA LEU A 149 26.07 31.90 -29.66
C LEU A 149 25.08 32.07 -30.81
N HIS A 150 24.48 33.24 -30.92
CA HIS A 150 23.46 33.53 -31.94
C HIS A 150 22.33 32.47 -32.01
N GLY A 151 21.98 31.88 -30.86
CA GLY A 151 20.95 30.84 -30.76
C GLY A 151 21.41 29.40 -31.02
N GLN A 152 22.67 29.18 -31.43
CA GLN A 152 23.26 27.84 -31.59
C GLN A 152 24.08 27.45 -30.34
N THR A 153 23.98 26.20 -29.90
CA THR A 153 24.75 25.69 -28.76
C THR A 153 26.23 25.58 -29.11
N LEU A 154 27.09 26.26 -28.34
CA LEU A 154 28.55 26.19 -28.45
C LEU A 154 29.10 25.01 -27.65
N MET A 155 28.71 24.97 -26.39
CA MET A 155 29.15 24.01 -25.37
C MET A 155 27.94 23.65 -24.51
N GLN A 156 27.88 22.40 -24.10
CA GLN A 156 26.97 21.90 -23.08
C GLN A 156 27.80 21.26 -21.97
N LEU A 157 27.59 21.71 -20.74
CA LEU A 157 28.18 21.14 -19.54
C LEU A 157 27.08 20.37 -18.81
N GLN A 158 27.24 19.06 -18.70
CA GLN A 158 26.36 18.19 -17.94
C GLN A 158 26.99 17.91 -16.57
N LEU A 159 26.29 18.28 -15.51
CA LEU A 159 26.69 18.05 -14.12
C LEU A 159 25.69 17.13 -13.44
N GLU A 160 26.16 16.37 -12.45
CA GLU A 160 25.31 15.58 -11.57
C GLU A 160 25.12 16.29 -10.22
N ILE A 161 23.85 16.53 -9.86
CA ILE A 161 23.45 17.20 -8.61
C ILE A 161 22.99 16.16 -7.61
N PHE A 162 23.56 16.19 -6.40
CA PHE A 162 23.31 15.22 -5.34
C PHE A 162 22.29 15.73 -4.29
N PRO A 163 21.41 14.85 -3.76
CA PRO A 163 20.54 15.15 -2.62
C PRO A 163 21.37 15.32 -1.35
N THR A 164 20.89 16.13 -0.39
CA THR A 164 21.66 16.34 0.86
C THR A 164 21.08 15.64 2.08
N LYS A 165 19.95 14.95 1.93
CA LYS A 165 19.18 14.35 3.05
C LYS A 165 18.91 12.84 2.86
N MET A 166 19.35 12.24 1.76
CA MET A 166 19.27 10.80 1.50
C MET A 166 20.44 10.38 0.61
N ASP A 167 20.75 9.07 0.56
CA ASP A 167 21.76 8.55 -0.36
C ASP A 167 21.23 8.55 -1.80
N TYR A 168 22.04 9.07 -2.73
CA TYR A 168 21.65 9.21 -4.12
C TYR A 168 21.55 7.86 -4.87
N LYS A 169 22.53 6.96 -4.69
CA LYS A 169 22.57 5.69 -5.44
C LYS A 169 21.72 4.63 -4.75
N LYS A 170 21.74 4.58 -3.42
CA LYS A 170 21.00 3.55 -2.67
C LYS A 170 19.52 3.89 -2.54
N ASP A 171 19.20 5.12 -2.15
CA ASP A 171 17.83 5.47 -1.79
C ASP A 171 17.09 6.14 -2.95
N TYR A 172 17.65 7.18 -3.57
CA TYR A 172 16.94 7.92 -4.62
C TYR A 172 16.65 7.08 -5.86
N GLU A 173 17.62 6.34 -6.40
CA GLU A 173 17.38 5.45 -7.56
C GLU A 173 16.35 4.35 -7.23
N THR A 174 16.40 3.80 -6.01
CA THR A 174 15.45 2.79 -5.54
C THR A 174 14.05 3.39 -5.37
N ILE A 175 13.93 4.59 -4.81
CA ILE A 175 12.66 5.33 -4.70
C ILE A 175 12.06 5.53 -6.09
N LEU A 176 12.85 6.00 -7.05
CA LEU A 176 12.41 6.22 -8.41
C LEU A 176 11.94 4.90 -9.05
N SER A 177 12.71 3.83 -8.89
CA SER A 177 12.36 2.48 -9.37
C SER A 177 11.07 1.94 -8.73
N ASP A 178 10.91 2.08 -7.41
CA ASP A 178 9.72 1.67 -6.64
C ASP A 178 8.48 2.42 -7.15
N VAL A 179 8.57 3.75 -7.27
CA VAL A 179 7.47 4.58 -7.80
C VAL A 179 7.11 4.13 -9.21
N ASN A 180 8.11 3.89 -10.06
CA ASN A 180 7.91 3.41 -11.43
C ASN A 180 7.12 2.10 -11.41
N GLN A 181 7.63 1.08 -10.71
CA GLN A 181 7.04 -0.25 -10.64
C GLN A 181 5.61 -0.20 -10.12
N GLN A 182 5.35 0.57 -9.06
CA GLN A 182 4.02 0.70 -8.49
C GLN A 182 3.07 1.41 -9.46
N ILE A 183 3.43 2.56 -10.02
CA ILE A 183 2.60 3.25 -11.03
C ILE A 183 2.27 2.33 -12.20
N TYR A 184 3.24 1.55 -12.69
CA TYR A 184 3.00 0.56 -13.74
C TYR A 184 1.97 -0.51 -13.32
N ASN A 185 2.10 -1.06 -12.12
CA ASN A 185 1.14 -2.05 -11.59
C ASN A 185 -0.27 -1.46 -11.45
N LEU A 186 -0.41 -0.28 -10.86
CA LEU A 186 -1.70 0.39 -10.69
C LEU A 186 -2.37 0.70 -12.04
N SER A 187 -1.56 1.13 -13.03
CA SER A 187 -2.03 1.37 -14.41
C SER A 187 -2.53 0.10 -15.08
N PHE A 188 -1.80 -1.00 -14.90
CA PHE A 188 -2.13 -2.29 -15.50
C PHE A 188 -3.41 -2.89 -14.91
N ASP A 189 -3.59 -2.83 -13.60
CA ASP A 189 -4.81 -3.33 -12.94
C ASP A 189 -6.04 -2.52 -13.32
N PHE A 190 -5.89 -1.20 -13.44
CA PHE A 190 -6.95 -0.33 -13.95
C PHE A 190 -7.33 -0.69 -15.39
N LEU A 191 -6.33 -0.89 -16.26
CA LEU A 191 -6.52 -1.31 -17.65
C LEU A 191 -7.22 -2.66 -17.73
N ARG A 192 -6.81 -3.64 -16.92
CA ARG A 192 -7.42 -4.97 -16.85
C ARG A 192 -8.92 -4.90 -16.52
N LYS A 193 -9.31 -4.07 -15.54
CA LYS A 193 -10.72 -3.88 -15.13
C LYS A 193 -11.55 -3.16 -16.20
N THR A 194 -10.97 -2.18 -16.90
CA THR A 194 -11.69 -1.34 -17.88
C THR A 194 -11.81 -1.99 -19.26
N TYR A 195 -10.86 -2.87 -19.64
CA TYR A 195 -10.89 -3.61 -20.92
C TYR A 195 -12.08 -4.56 -21.04
N HIS A 196 -12.66 -5.01 -19.93
CA HIS A 196 -13.89 -5.82 -19.94
C HIS A 196 -15.12 -5.02 -20.40
N LEU A 197 -15.09 -3.69 -20.33
CA LEU A 197 -16.26 -2.82 -20.54
C LEU A 197 -16.22 -2.03 -21.85
N THR A 198 -15.06 -1.88 -22.49
CA THR A 198 -14.92 -1.05 -23.70
C THR A 198 -14.15 -1.76 -24.80
N GLY A 199 -14.86 -2.06 -25.88
CA GLY A 199 -14.28 -2.61 -27.10
C GLY A 199 -13.17 -1.74 -27.70
N LEU A 200 -12.33 -2.40 -28.48
CA LEU A 200 -11.10 -1.91 -29.11
C LEU A 200 -11.28 -0.57 -29.85
N LYS A 201 -10.90 0.55 -29.23
CA LYS A 201 -10.51 1.77 -29.96
C LYS A 201 -9.02 2.04 -29.78
N ASP A 202 -8.32 2.11 -30.90
CA ASP A 202 -6.90 2.50 -30.97
C ASP A 202 -6.75 4.00 -30.71
N THR A 203 -5.78 4.36 -29.87
CA THR A 203 -5.38 5.76 -29.68
C THR A 203 -4.62 6.22 -30.93
N THR A 204 -5.16 7.21 -31.63
CA THR A 204 -4.64 7.73 -32.90
C THR A 204 -3.47 8.72 -32.74
N GLN A 205 -2.97 8.94 -31.52
CA GLN A 205 -2.09 10.08 -31.17
C GLN A 205 -0.76 9.70 -30.48
N GLN A 206 -0.23 8.47 -30.63
CA GLN A 206 1.11 8.17 -30.08
C GLN A 206 2.22 8.74 -30.99
N SER A 207 3.14 9.54 -30.45
CA SER A 207 4.29 10.01 -31.22
C SER A 207 5.28 8.86 -31.49
N MET A 208 5.93 8.85 -32.65
CA MET A 208 6.87 7.78 -33.02
C MET A 208 8.11 7.74 -32.12
N THR A 209 8.50 8.89 -31.58
CA THR A 209 9.62 9.03 -30.63
C THR A 209 9.29 8.37 -29.29
N GLU A 210 8.08 8.61 -28.76
CA GLU A 210 7.60 7.92 -27.55
C GLU A 210 7.51 6.41 -27.75
N PHE A 211 6.98 5.98 -28.90
CA PHE A 211 6.92 4.55 -29.23
C PHE A 211 8.32 3.90 -29.21
N PHE A 212 9.32 4.57 -29.81
CA PHE A 212 10.69 4.04 -29.87
C PHE A 212 11.38 4.02 -28.50
N ALA A 213 11.19 5.06 -27.68
CA ALA A 213 11.75 5.12 -26.32
C ALA A 213 11.21 3.98 -25.43
N ILE A 214 9.89 3.75 -25.45
CA ILE A 214 9.25 2.65 -24.72
C ILE A 214 9.75 1.30 -25.25
N LEU A 215 9.79 1.15 -26.58
CA LEU A 215 10.21 -0.10 -27.20
C LEU A 215 11.65 -0.43 -26.84
N ARG A 216 12.57 0.54 -26.88
CA ARG A 216 14.00 0.31 -26.54
C ARG A 216 14.17 -0.31 -25.15
N HIS A 217 13.43 0.18 -24.16
CA HIS A 217 13.51 -0.33 -22.80
C HIS A 217 12.86 -1.72 -22.66
N MET A 218 11.70 -1.92 -23.29
CA MET A 218 10.92 -3.15 -23.12
C MET A 218 11.34 -4.31 -24.04
N PHE A 219 12.16 -4.05 -25.06
CA PHE A 219 12.41 -5.01 -26.12
C PHE A 219 13.06 -6.30 -25.64
N GLN A 220 14.04 -6.22 -24.74
CA GLN A 220 14.69 -7.41 -24.19
C GLN A 220 13.70 -8.28 -23.40
N HIS A 221 12.82 -7.64 -22.61
CA HIS A 221 11.76 -8.35 -21.89
C HIS A 221 10.76 -9.01 -22.84
N LEU A 222 10.40 -8.36 -23.95
CA LEU A 222 9.55 -8.95 -24.99
C LEU A 222 10.21 -10.19 -25.61
N VAL A 223 11.51 -10.11 -25.94
CA VAL A 223 12.28 -11.23 -26.50
C VAL A 223 12.30 -12.40 -25.53
N GLN A 224 12.65 -12.15 -24.26
CA GLN A 224 12.67 -13.17 -23.21
C GLN A 224 11.29 -13.79 -22.98
N ALA A 225 10.22 -12.99 -23.03
CA ALA A 225 8.86 -13.49 -22.88
C ALA A 225 8.48 -14.47 -24.00
N VAL A 226 8.80 -14.14 -25.26
CA VAL A 226 8.56 -15.04 -26.40
C VAL A 226 9.45 -16.29 -26.34
N GLU A 227 10.70 -16.14 -25.89
CA GLU A 227 11.59 -17.29 -25.66
C GLU A 227 11.09 -18.21 -24.54
N ARG A 228 10.44 -17.68 -23.50
CA ARG A 228 9.74 -18.51 -22.50
C ARG A 228 8.55 -19.25 -23.10
N ILE A 229 7.75 -18.59 -23.94
CA ILE A 229 6.63 -19.24 -24.63
C ILE A 229 7.12 -20.40 -25.50
N LYS A 230 8.27 -20.24 -26.18
CA LYS A 230 8.87 -21.31 -27.00
C LYS A 230 9.05 -22.62 -26.21
N ASN A 231 9.37 -22.55 -24.92
CA ASN A 231 9.62 -23.73 -24.09
C ASN A 231 8.31 -24.44 -23.66
N ALA A 232 7.18 -23.73 -23.64
CA ALA A 232 5.87 -24.27 -23.27
C ALA A 232 4.73 -23.53 -24.01
N PRO A 233 4.61 -23.69 -25.34
CA PRO A 233 3.59 -22.99 -26.10
C PRO A 233 2.21 -23.57 -25.81
N HIS A 234 1.18 -22.73 -25.89
CA HIS A 234 -0.22 -23.14 -25.80
C HIS A 234 -0.58 -23.99 -27.02
N ILE A 235 -1.04 -25.22 -26.76
CA ILE A 235 -1.32 -26.23 -27.77
C ILE A 235 -2.79 -26.61 -27.71
N LYS A 236 -3.42 -26.70 -28.87
CA LYS A 236 -4.73 -27.35 -29.03
C LYS A 236 -4.52 -28.77 -29.54
N THR A 237 -5.30 -29.71 -29.02
CA THR A 237 -5.31 -31.08 -29.57
C THR A 237 -6.24 -31.12 -30.77
N SER A 238 -5.69 -31.40 -31.95
CA SER A 238 -6.46 -31.59 -33.18
C SER A 238 -6.47 -33.07 -33.56
N ILE A 239 -7.62 -33.56 -34.02
CA ILE A 239 -7.80 -34.96 -34.45
C ILE A 239 -8.00 -34.97 -35.96
N VAL A 240 -7.08 -35.62 -36.69
CA VAL A 240 -7.24 -35.88 -38.12
C VAL A 240 -7.52 -37.37 -38.32
N ASN A 241 -8.55 -37.64 -39.11
CA ASN A 241 -8.94 -38.99 -39.50
C ASN A 241 -8.30 -39.32 -40.85
N GLN A 242 -7.38 -40.28 -40.88
CA GLN A 242 -6.72 -40.75 -42.10
C GLN A 242 -7.26 -42.13 -42.50
N LYS A 243 -7.63 -42.33 -43.77
CA LYS A 243 -7.98 -43.66 -44.29
C LYS A 243 -6.72 -44.53 -44.36
N VAL A 244 -6.71 -45.64 -43.62
CA VAL A 244 -5.62 -46.61 -43.60
C VAL A 244 -6.17 -48.03 -43.77
N SER A 245 -5.34 -48.96 -44.21
CA SER A 245 -5.71 -50.38 -44.21
C SER A 245 -5.96 -50.85 -42.78
N SER A 246 -7.00 -51.67 -42.58
CA SER A 246 -7.44 -52.12 -41.25
C SER A 246 -6.35 -52.84 -40.45
N GLY A 247 -5.45 -53.57 -41.10
CA GLY A 247 -4.30 -54.21 -40.44
C GLY A 247 -3.18 -53.23 -40.01
N LYS A 248 -3.18 -52.00 -40.53
CA LYS A 248 -2.20 -50.95 -40.19
C LYS A 248 -2.76 -49.91 -39.20
N ALA A 249 -4.06 -49.93 -38.91
CA ALA A 249 -4.69 -48.98 -38.01
C ALA A 249 -4.32 -49.27 -36.55
N ARG A 250 -3.72 -48.32 -35.84
CA ARG A 250 -3.40 -48.46 -34.41
C ARG A 250 -4.53 -47.98 -33.52
N HIS A 251 -5.23 -46.92 -33.91
CA HIS A 251 -6.33 -46.33 -33.13
C HIS A 251 -7.54 -46.00 -34.01
N ALA A 252 -8.58 -46.83 -33.93
CA ALA A 252 -9.85 -46.64 -34.62
C ALA A 252 -10.86 -45.93 -33.69
N GLY A 253 -11.26 -44.70 -34.02
CA GLY A 253 -12.26 -43.94 -33.26
C GLY A 253 -13.71 -44.37 -33.54
N LYS A 254 -14.67 -43.92 -32.71
CA LYS A 254 -16.12 -44.20 -32.85
C LYS A 254 -16.71 -43.76 -34.20
N GLY A 255 -16.11 -42.77 -34.86
CA GLY A 255 -16.50 -42.30 -36.19
C GLY A 255 -16.38 -43.36 -37.30
N ASN A 256 -15.62 -44.44 -37.06
CA ASN A 256 -15.53 -45.56 -38.01
C ASN A 256 -16.84 -46.28 -38.25
N LEU A 257 -17.76 -46.32 -37.28
CA LEU A 257 -19.05 -46.97 -37.47
C LEU A 257 -19.89 -46.26 -38.53
N ALA A 258 -19.95 -44.92 -38.45
CA ALA A 258 -20.65 -44.10 -39.44
C ALA A 258 -19.95 -44.13 -40.80
N TYR A 259 -18.61 -44.12 -40.82
CA TYR A 259 -17.83 -44.20 -42.05
C TYR A 259 -18.01 -45.54 -42.77
N LEU A 260 -17.86 -46.66 -42.07
CA LEU A 260 -18.02 -48.00 -42.64
C LEU A 260 -19.47 -48.28 -43.06
N SER A 261 -20.46 -47.77 -42.33
CA SER A 261 -21.88 -47.86 -42.72
C SER A 261 -22.16 -47.17 -44.05
N ARG A 262 -21.48 -46.05 -44.33
CA ARG A 262 -21.60 -45.30 -45.60
C ARG A 262 -20.76 -45.85 -46.75
N HIS A 263 -19.85 -46.79 -46.47
CA HIS A 263 -18.93 -47.37 -47.46
C HIS A 263 -18.96 -48.90 -47.45
N PRO A 264 -20.08 -49.53 -47.88
CA PRO A 264 -20.22 -50.98 -47.92
C PRO A 264 -19.17 -51.69 -48.80
N GLU A 265 -18.65 -50.99 -49.80
CA GLU A 265 -17.61 -51.46 -50.73
C GLU A 265 -16.29 -51.82 -50.03
N LEU A 266 -16.08 -51.35 -48.80
CA LEU A 266 -14.87 -51.65 -48.04
C LEU A 266 -14.93 -53.02 -47.35
N PHE A 267 -16.08 -53.69 -47.31
CA PHE A 267 -16.22 -55.01 -46.71
C PHE A 267 -15.89 -56.13 -47.70
N VAL A 268 -14.94 -56.99 -47.32
CA VAL A 268 -14.58 -58.19 -48.08
C VAL A 268 -14.92 -59.43 -47.26
N LYS A 269 -15.38 -60.48 -47.93
CA LYS A 269 -15.68 -61.77 -47.30
C LYS A 269 -14.38 -62.42 -46.84
N ASP A 270 -14.27 -62.68 -45.55
CA ASP A 270 -13.14 -63.40 -44.97
C ASP A 270 -13.66 -64.42 -43.95
N HIS A 271 -13.63 -65.70 -44.33
CA HIS A 271 -14.13 -66.79 -43.49
C HIS A 271 -13.22 -67.09 -42.29
N LYS A 272 -11.94 -66.69 -42.34
CA LYS A 272 -10.95 -66.95 -41.28
C LYS A 272 -10.92 -65.81 -40.27
N ASN A 273 -10.80 -64.56 -40.74
CA ASN A 273 -10.59 -63.39 -39.87
C ASN A 273 -11.75 -62.37 -39.90
N GLY A 274 -12.87 -62.67 -40.57
CA GLY A 274 -14.03 -61.78 -40.61
C GLY A 274 -14.71 -61.66 -39.24
N ILE A 275 -14.72 -60.44 -38.71
CA ILE A 275 -15.22 -60.12 -37.36
C ILE A 275 -16.72 -59.76 -37.41
N ILE A 276 -17.20 -59.25 -38.55
CA ILE A 276 -18.55 -58.72 -38.70
C ILE A 276 -19.42 -59.73 -39.44
N HIS A 277 -20.57 -60.10 -38.88
CA HIS A 277 -21.48 -61.08 -39.47
C HIS A 277 -22.67 -60.36 -40.11
N ILE A 278 -22.80 -60.44 -41.44
CA ILE A 278 -23.92 -59.88 -42.19
C ILE A 278 -24.53 -61.01 -43.02
N ASN A 279 -25.82 -61.29 -42.84
CA ASN A 279 -26.55 -62.35 -43.57
C ASN A 279 -25.82 -63.71 -43.56
N GLY A 280 -25.26 -64.11 -42.42
CA GLY A 280 -24.53 -65.38 -42.27
C GLY A 280 -23.12 -65.41 -42.88
N GLN A 281 -22.63 -64.30 -43.46
CA GLN A 281 -21.29 -64.20 -44.02
C GLN A 281 -20.37 -63.39 -43.11
N LYS A 282 -19.16 -63.91 -42.87
CA LYS A 282 -18.09 -63.22 -42.15
C LYS A 282 -17.41 -62.21 -43.06
N MET A 283 -17.51 -60.94 -42.69
CA MET A 283 -16.98 -59.78 -43.42
C MET A 283 -15.86 -59.12 -42.63
N TYR A 284 -14.87 -58.60 -43.36
CA TYR A 284 -13.74 -57.83 -42.84
C TYR A 284 -13.62 -56.50 -43.58
N PRO A 285 -13.58 -55.34 -42.90
CA PRO A 285 -13.35 -54.06 -43.56
C PRO A 285 -11.89 -53.97 -44.03
N THR A 286 -11.64 -53.61 -45.29
CA THR A 286 -10.28 -53.47 -45.84
C THR A 286 -9.58 -52.20 -45.37
N HIS A 287 -10.34 -51.12 -45.16
CA HIS A 287 -9.85 -49.83 -44.73
C HIS A 287 -10.73 -49.23 -43.63
N VAL A 288 -10.10 -48.56 -42.68
CA VAL A 288 -10.75 -47.80 -41.60
C VAL A 288 -10.12 -46.42 -41.48
N LEU A 289 -10.80 -45.49 -40.81
CA LEU A 289 -10.24 -44.21 -40.40
C LEU A 289 -9.42 -44.39 -39.13
N GLU A 290 -8.14 -44.08 -39.20
CA GLU A 290 -7.29 -43.93 -38.03
C GLU A 290 -7.35 -42.48 -37.54
N SER A 291 -7.70 -42.30 -36.26
CA SER A 291 -7.72 -40.98 -35.63
C SER A 291 -6.34 -40.68 -35.04
N LYS A 292 -5.56 -39.84 -35.73
CA LYS A 292 -4.28 -39.36 -35.20
C LYS A 292 -4.50 -38.02 -34.49
N LYS A 293 -4.10 -37.98 -33.22
CA LYS A 293 -3.99 -36.74 -32.46
C LYS A 293 -2.65 -36.08 -32.80
N TYR A 294 -2.67 -34.83 -33.22
CA TYR A 294 -1.46 -34.03 -33.34
C TYR A 294 -1.60 -32.75 -32.50
N MET A 295 -0.45 -32.25 -32.08
CA MET A 295 -0.34 -30.98 -31.37
C MET A 295 -0.46 -29.86 -32.39
N ASP A 296 -1.50 -29.05 -32.24
CA ASP A 296 -1.76 -27.91 -33.10
C ASP A 296 -1.41 -26.63 -32.34
N PHE A 297 -0.44 -25.87 -32.87
CA PHE A 297 -0.02 -24.61 -32.29
C PHE A 297 -0.94 -23.45 -32.71
N ASP A 298 -1.91 -23.67 -33.60
CA ASP A 298 -2.81 -22.63 -34.10
C ASP A 298 -3.90 -22.25 -33.09
N THR A 299 -3.47 -21.55 -32.03
CA THR A 299 -4.31 -21.06 -30.93
C THR A 299 -4.50 -19.55 -31.02
N GLY A 300 -5.60 -19.02 -30.45
CA GLY A 300 -5.85 -17.58 -30.43
C GLY A 300 -4.71 -16.80 -29.76
N GLU A 301 -4.08 -17.40 -28.75
CA GLU A 301 -2.94 -16.84 -28.03
C GLU A 301 -1.68 -16.77 -28.89
N ASN A 302 -1.35 -17.83 -29.63
CA ASN A 302 -0.18 -17.82 -30.52
C ASN A 302 -0.39 -16.86 -31.69
N ARG A 303 -1.62 -16.81 -32.23
CA ARG A 303 -2.00 -15.81 -33.25
C ARG A 303 -1.84 -14.39 -32.72
N PHE A 304 -2.20 -14.14 -31.47
CA PHE A 304 -1.99 -12.86 -30.81
C PHE A 304 -0.49 -12.50 -30.69
N VAL A 305 0.35 -13.41 -30.19
CA VAL A 305 1.80 -13.18 -30.07
C VAL A 305 2.41 -12.85 -31.44
N ARG A 306 2.09 -13.64 -32.47
CA ARG A 306 2.52 -13.38 -33.86
C ARG A 306 2.07 -11.99 -34.32
N TRP A 307 0.82 -11.63 -34.07
CA TRP A 307 0.25 -10.35 -34.48
C TRP A 307 0.94 -9.16 -33.80
N VAL A 308 1.24 -9.24 -32.49
CA VAL A 308 1.98 -8.18 -31.77
C VAL A 308 3.36 -7.97 -32.37
N LEU A 309 4.11 -9.05 -32.62
CA LEU A 309 5.46 -8.98 -33.20
C LEU A 309 5.44 -8.36 -34.60
N LEU A 310 4.46 -8.75 -35.45
CA LEU A 310 4.28 -8.14 -36.77
C LEU A 310 3.94 -6.65 -36.68
N ARG A 311 3.13 -6.24 -35.70
CA ARG A 311 2.76 -4.83 -35.53
C ARG A 311 3.94 -3.97 -35.08
N ILE A 312 4.78 -4.48 -34.17
CA ILE A 312 6.02 -3.82 -33.76
C ILE A 312 6.98 -3.71 -34.95
N SER A 313 7.14 -4.79 -35.72
CA SER A 313 7.99 -4.79 -36.92
C SER A 313 7.53 -3.75 -37.95
N LYS A 314 6.22 -3.65 -38.24
CA LYS A 314 5.67 -2.61 -39.12
C LYS A 314 5.96 -1.18 -38.63
N LYS A 315 5.83 -0.93 -37.32
CA LYS A 315 6.15 0.38 -36.74
C LYS A 315 7.66 0.71 -36.79
N LEU A 316 8.53 -0.28 -36.55
CA LEU A 316 9.98 -0.11 -36.70
C LEU A 316 10.38 0.19 -38.14
N GLN A 317 9.74 -0.46 -39.12
CA GLN A 317 9.95 -0.15 -40.54
C GLN A 317 9.51 1.27 -40.89
N ALA A 318 8.36 1.71 -40.40
CA ALA A 318 7.90 3.10 -40.57
C ALA A 318 8.87 4.11 -39.93
N LEU A 319 9.43 3.80 -38.75
CA LEU A 319 10.46 4.60 -38.10
C LEU A 319 11.74 4.66 -38.94
N ARG A 320 12.19 3.51 -39.46
CA ARG A 320 13.38 3.39 -40.32
C ARG A 320 13.26 4.24 -41.58
N ILE A 321 12.11 4.21 -42.25
CA ILE A 321 11.85 5.03 -43.44
C ILE A 321 11.93 6.53 -43.09
N ARG A 322 11.32 6.95 -41.98
CA ARG A 322 11.38 8.35 -41.52
C ARG A 322 12.80 8.80 -41.18
N LEU A 323 13.55 7.98 -40.45
CA LEU A 323 14.95 8.29 -40.08
C LEU A 323 15.84 8.43 -41.32
N LYS A 324 15.61 7.63 -42.36
CA LYS A 324 16.35 7.75 -43.63
C LYS A 324 15.95 8.98 -44.46
N SER A 325 14.70 9.44 -44.36
CA SER A 325 14.23 10.62 -45.11
C SER A 325 14.74 11.96 -44.57
N VAL A 326 15.27 12.00 -43.34
CA VAL A 326 15.86 13.21 -42.72
C VAL A 326 17.39 13.13 -42.87
N GLU A 327 17.87 13.30 -44.10
CA GLU A 327 19.26 13.02 -44.52
C GLU A 327 20.36 13.87 -43.86
N ARG A 328 20.04 14.83 -42.98
CA ARG A 328 21.05 15.73 -42.37
C ARG A 328 21.26 15.59 -40.85
N THR A 329 20.52 14.73 -40.14
CA THR A 329 20.59 14.70 -38.66
C THR A 329 20.20 13.35 -38.02
N SER A 330 20.37 12.22 -38.71
CA SER A 330 20.03 10.91 -38.10
C SER A 330 21.27 10.27 -37.47
N ASP A 331 21.23 10.05 -36.16
CA ASP A 331 22.29 9.37 -35.40
C ASP A 331 22.48 7.91 -35.91
N PRO A 332 23.68 7.53 -36.39
CA PRO A 332 23.96 6.18 -36.89
C PRO A 332 23.76 5.08 -35.83
N LYS A 333 23.83 5.41 -34.53
CA LYS A 333 23.58 4.46 -33.44
C LYS A 333 22.10 4.06 -33.36
N ILE A 334 21.18 4.98 -33.62
CA ILE A 334 19.74 4.72 -33.59
C ILE A 334 19.33 3.78 -34.72
N LEU A 335 19.85 4.02 -35.93
CA LEU A 335 19.61 3.14 -37.09
C LEU A 335 20.12 1.72 -36.85
N ARG A 336 21.33 1.56 -36.29
CA ARG A 336 21.86 0.25 -35.89
C ARG A 336 20.96 -0.46 -34.86
N ASN A 337 20.48 0.27 -33.85
CA ASN A 337 19.57 -0.31 -32.85
C ASN A 337 18.26 -0.78 -33.49
N VAL A 338 17.67 0.00 -34.39
CA VAL A 338 16.46 -0.39 -35.13
C VAL A 338 16.71 -1.65 -35.97
N ASP A 339 17.83 -1.71 -36.69
CA ASP A 339 18.19 -2.87 -37.52
C ASP A 339 18.40 -4.13 -36.65
N LEU A 340 19.05 -4.00 -35.49
CA LEU A 340 19.22 -5.10 -34.52
C LEU A 340 17.86 -5.61 -34.01
N MET A 341 16.97 -4.70 -33.60
CA MET A 341 15.62 -5.06 -33.14
C MET A 341 14.80 -5.73 -34.25
N GLU A 342 14.88 -5.24 -35.48
CA GLU A 342 14.21 -5.85 -36.63
C GLU A 342 14.74 -7.28 -36.87
N SER A 343 16.06 -7.49 -36.81
CA SER A 343 16.67 -8.81 -36.97
C SER A 343 16.23 -9.81 -35.88
N GLN A 344 16.11 -9.35 -34.62
CA GLN A 344 15.66 -10.18 -33.52
C GLN A 344 14.17 -10.53 -33.64
N LEU A 345 13.32 -9.58 -34.05
CA LEU A 345 11.90 -9.87 -34.30
C LEU A 345 11.72 -10.89 -35.43
N GLN A 346 12.50 -10.77 -36.51
CA GLN A 346 12.47 -11.74 -37.60
C GLN A 346 12.93 -13.12 -37.13
N ARG A 347 13.93 -13.20 -36.24
CA ARG A 347 14.35 -14.46 -35.61
C ARG A 347 13.22 -15.09 -34.79
N LEU A 348 12.52 -14.30 -33.97
CA LEU A 348 11.40 -14.78 -33.16
C LEU A 348 10.24 -15.28 -34.01
N LEU A 349 9.87 -14.54 -35.07
CA LEU A 349 8.77 -14.90 -35.98
C LEU A 349 9.00 -16.22 -36.75
N ARG A 350 10.23 -16.75 -36.77
CA ARG A 350 10.56 -18.04 -37.38
C ARG A 350 10.32 -19.24 -36.47
N TYR A 351 9.91 -19.04 -35.22
CA TYR A 351 9.61 -20.16 -34.32
C TYR A 351 8.36 -20.94 -34.77
N ASP A 352 8.43 -22.27 -34.68
CA ASP A 352 7.39 -23.17 -35.17
C ASP A 352 6.00 -22.91 -34.56
N PHE A 353 5.94 -22.56 -33.27
CA PHE A 353 4.68 -22.25 -32.60
C PHE A 353 4.02 -20.94 -33.06
N LEU A 354 4.75 -20.10 -33.80
CA LEU A 354 4.24 -18.87 -34.43
C LEU A 354 3.89 -19.07 -35.91
N ALA A 355 4.02 -20.29 -36.45
CA ALA A 355 3.52 -20.65 -37.79
C ALA A 355 1.98 -20.85 -37.79
N VAL A 356 1.26 -19.82 -37.32
CA VAL A 356 -0.19 -19.85 -37.03
C VAL A 356 -0.98 -18.90 -37.94
N GLY A 357 -2.29 -19.04 -38.03
CA GLY A 357 -3.12 -18.17 -38.88
C GLY A 357 -3.08 -16.67 -38.50
N GLU A 358 -3.70 -15.81 -39.31
CA GLU A 358 -3.88 -14.41 -38.94
C GLU A 358 -4.90 -14.25 -37.79
N MET A 359 -4.69 -13.21 -36.97
CA MET A 359 -5.64 -12.86 -35.92
C MET A 359 -6.81 -12.07 -36.51
N THR A 360 -7.99 -12.69 -36.57
CA THR A 360 -9.21 -12.07 -37.09
C THR A 360 -10.01 -11.33 -36.02
N HIS A 361 -9.91 -11.75 -34.76
CA HIS A 361 -10.55 -11.13 -33.60
C HIS A 361 -9.66 -11.29 -32.36
N MET A 362 -9.69 -10.31 -31.47
CA MET A 362 -8.93 -10.34 -30.22
C MET A 362 -9.88 -10.62 -29.04
N SER A 363 -9.79 -11.82 -28.48
CA SER A 363 -10.44 -12.19 -27.21
C SER A 363 -9.38 -12.35 -26.13
N VAL A 364 -9.50 -11.63 -25.02
CA VAL A 364 -8.55 -11.74 -23.90
C VAL A 364 -8.78 -13.08 -23.18
N SER A 365 -7.94 -14.07 -23.45
CA SER A 365 -8.04 -15.38 -22.80
C SER A 365 -7.33 -15.41 -21.45
N LEU A 366 -7.69 -16.38 -20.59
CA LEU A 366 -7.03 -16.60 -19.30
C LEU A 366 -5.53 -16.89 -19.47
N VAL A 367 -5.16 -17.55 -20.57
CA VAL A 367 -3.77 -17.83 -20.92
C VAL A 367 -2.99 -16.54 -21.20
N LEU A 368 -3.56 -15.59 -21.95
CA LEU A 368 -2.95 -14.26 -22.12
C LEU A 368 -2.83 -13.45 -20.82
N GLN A 369 -3.66 -13.75 -19.81
CA GLN A 369 -3.64 -13.03 -18.53
C GLN A 369 -2.68 -13.65 -17.51
N MET A 370 -2.54 -14.99 -17.48
CA MET A 370 -1.90 -15.70 -16.38
C MET A 370 -0.74 -16.59 -16.79
N ALA A 371 -0.68 -17.06 -18.05
CA ALA A 371 0.38 -17.98 -18.45
C ALA A 371 1.73 -17.24 -18.56
N PRO A 372 2.81 -17.79 -17.97
CA PRO A 372 4.15 -17.23 -18.10
C PRO A 372 4.57 -17.07 -19.56
N GLY A 373 5.17 -15.94 -19.89
CA GLY A 373 5.52 -15.54 -21.25
C GLY A 373 4.37 -14.83 -21.96
N TYR A 374 3.18 -15.44 -22.04
CA TYR A 374 2.02 -14.83 -22.69
C TYR A 374 1.55 -13.55 -22.00
N ARG A 375 1.51 -13.56 -20.66
CA ARG A 375 1.19 -12.39 -19.83
C ARG A 375 2.14 -11.23 -20.09
N GLU A 376 3.43 -11.51 -20.20
CA GLU A 376 4.47 -10.51 -20.45
C GLU A 376 4.37 -9.93 -21.87
N VAL A 377 4.10 -10.77 -22.89
CA VAL A 377 3.83 -10.29 -24.26
C VAL A 377 2.58 -9.41 -24.30
N TYR A 378 1.51 -9.83 -23.60
CA TYR A 378 0.27 -9.06 -23.49
C TYR A 378 0.49 -7.70 -22.80
N ARG A 379 1.29 -7.66 -21.73
CA ARG A 379 1.74 -6.42 -21.06
C ARG A 379 2.49 -5.50 -22.02
N CYS A 380 3.48 -6.04 -22.74
CA CYS A 380 4.27 -5.27 -23.72
C CYS A 380 3.38 -4.65 -24.80
N TYR A 381 2.39 -5.39 -25.30
CA TYR A 381 1.42 -4.88 -26.26
C TYR A 381 0.63 -3.68 -25.73
N LEU A 382 0.08 -3.77 -24.51
CA LEU A 382 -0.68 -2.66 -23.92
C LEU A 382 0.17 -1.40 -23.75
N MET A 383 1.41 -1.56 -23.29
CA MET A 383 2.36 -0.45 -23.14
C MET A 383 2.70 0.23 -24.48
N LEU A 384 3.00 -0.57 -25.50
CA LEU A 384 3.44 -0.07 -26.80
C LEU A 384 2.33 0.52 -27.66
N MET A 385 1.12 -0.05 -27.59
CA MET A 385 0.05 0.24 -28.55
C MET A 385 -1.07 1.11 -28.01
N LYS A 386 -1.22 1.23 -26.69
CA LYS A 386 -2.23 2.12 -26.07
C LYS A 386 -1.63 3.37 -25.45
N GLY A 387 -0.32 3.60 -25.58
CA GLY A 387 0.33 4.85 -25.18
C GLY A 387 0.06 5.13 -23.71
N LEU A 388 0.55 4.25 -22.83
CA LEU A 388 0.76 4.64 -21.45
C LEU A 388 1.90 5.66 -21.48
N SER A 389 1.59 6.95 -21.46
CA SER A 389 2.56 8.05 -21.33
C SER A 389 3.14 8.10 -19.91
N VAL A 390 3.34 6.94 -19.29
CA VAL A 390 3.97 6.81 -17.99
C VAL A 390 5.42 7.31 -18.12
N GLN A 391 6.12 7.02 -19.23
CA GLN A 391 7.47 7.55 -19.46
C GLN A 391 7.57 9.08 -19.63
N GLY A 392 6.57 9.72 -20.26
CA GLY A 392 6.59 11.17 -20.47
C GLY A 392 6.40 11.97 -19.17
N ASP A 393 5.57 11.47 -18.24
CA ASP A 393 5.43 12.04 -16.91
C ASP A 393 6.48 11.51 -15.91
N LEU A 394 7.16 10.38 -16.19
CA LEU A 394 8.26 9.83 -15.38
C LEU A 394 9.57 10.59 -15.56
N ILE A 395 9.92 10.95 -16.79
CA ILE A 395 11.03 11.89 -17.04
C ILE A 395 10.67 13.25 -16.43
N ARG A 396 9.39 13.67 -16.50
CA ARG A 396 8.91 14.88 -15.80
C ARG A 396 8.76 14.71 -14.28
N LEU A 397 8.80 13.50 -13.73
CA LEU A 397 8.74 13.22 -12.29
C LEU A 397 10.14 13.21 -11.69
N SER A 398 11.15 12.73 -12.44
CA SER A 398 12.56 12.95 -12.09
C SER A 398 12.93 14.45 -12.20
N LEU A 399 12.26 15.21 -13.07
CA LEU A 399 12.35 16.67 -13.17
C LEU A 399 11.43 17.42 -12.18
N LYS A 400 10.72 16.74 -11.27
CA LYS A 400 9.88 17.37 -10.24
C LYS A 400 10.56 17.32 -8.88
N ASP A 401 10.27 18.36 -8.09
CA ASP A 401 10.60 18.54 -6.69
C ASP A 401 10.77 17.22 -5.92
N LEU A 402 12.00 16.91 -5.47
CA LEU A 402 12.33 15.72 -4.68
C LEU A 402 11.40 15.51 -3.48
N ALA A 403 10.94 16.59 -2.85
CA ALA A 403 10.01 16.49 -1.74
C ALA A 403 8.68 15.84 -2.17
N GLN A 404 8.21 16.17 -3.38
CA GLN A 404 7.00 15.59 -3.96
C GLN A 404 7.23 14.13 -4.40
N LEU A 405 8.40 13.80 -4.96
CA LEU A 405 8.74 12.41 -5.29
C LEU A 405 8.74 11.55 -4.02
N TYR A 406 9.34 12.05 -2.95
CA TYR A 406 9.38 11.38 -1.66
C TYR A 406 7.96 11.23 -1.07
N GLU A 407 7.12 12.26 -1.13
CA GLU A 407 5.70 12.19 -0.72
C GLU A 407 4.95 11.06 -1.46
N TYR A 408 5.10 10.98 -2.78
CA TYR A 408 4.49 9.92 -3.59
C TYR A 408 5.02 8.54 -3.23
N TRP A 409 6.33 8.41 -3.06
CA TRP A 409 6.93 7.15 -2.67
C TRP A 409 6.43 6.69 -1.30
N CYS A 410 6.32 7.59 -0.32
CA CYS A 410 5.78 7.27 1.00
C CYS A 410 4.38 6.64 0.92
N PHE A 411 3.47 7.27 0.16
CA PHE A 411 2.12 6.74 -0.06
C PHE A 411 2.14 5.36 -0.71
N LEU A 412 2.90 5.21 -1.80
CA LEU A 412 2.99 3.95 -2.56
C LEU A 412 3.66 2.84 -1.75
N LYS A 413 4.61 3.18 -0.87
CA LYS A 413 5.28 2.21 0.00
C LYS A 413 4.36 1.73 1.11
N ILE A 414 3.56 2.62 1.74
CA ILE A 414 2.51 2.20 2.68
C ILE A 414 1.51 1.29 1.98
N HIS A 415 1.10 1.63 0.75
CA HIS A 415 0.24 0.77 -0.06
C HIS A 415 0.86 -0.61 -0.29
N ASP A 416 2.13 -0.67 -0.69
CA ASP A 416 2.87 -1.91 -0.91
C ASP A 416 2.93 -2.77 0.37
N LEU A 417 3.29 -2.18 1.51
CA LEU A 417 3.34 -2.88 2.81
C LEU A 417 1.98 -3.48 3.19
N LEU A 418 0.89 -2.72 3.03
CA LEU A 418 -0.46 -3.21 3.31
C LEU A 418 -0.90 -4.30 2.31
N SER A 419 -0.59 -4.13 1.03
CA SER A 419 -1.01 -5.07 -0.03
C SER A 419 -0.36 -6.46 0.09
N ARG A 420 0.81 -6.56 0.73
CA ARG A 420 1.50 -7.83 0.96
C ARG A 420 0.81 -8.71 1.99
N LYS A 421 0.21 -8.10 3.01
CA LYS A 421 -0.41 -8.80 4.15
C LYS A 421 -1.92 -8.91 4.06
N TYR A 422 -2.56 -8.00 3.33
CA TYR A 422 -4.00 -7.83 3.38
C TYR A 422 -4.67 -7.85 1.99
N GLU A 423 -5.94 -8.26 1.97
CA GLU A 423 -6.68 -8.41 0.73
C GLU A 423 -7.13 -7.04 0.19
N LEU A 424 -6.77 -6.73 -1.05
CA LEU A 424 -7.17 -5.49 -1.71
C LEU A 424 -8.62 -5.58 -2.21
N ILE A 425 -9.52 -4.77 -1.66
CA ILE A 425 -10.93 -4.70 -2.08
C ILE A 425 -11.11 -3.70 -3.23
N LYS A 426 -10.66 -2.46 -3.02
CA LYS A 426 -10.92 -1.34 -3.93
C LYS A 426 -9.71 -0.44 -4.05
N GLN A 427 -9.48 0.06 -5.25
CA GLN A 427 -8.35 0.93 -5.56
C GLN A 427 -8.80 1.99 -6.55
N ASP A 428 -8.92 3.24 -6.10
CA ASP A 428 -9.40 4.37 -6.89
C ASP A 428 -8.26 5.40 -7.14
N ILE A 429 -7.11 4.93 -7.65
CA ILE A 429 -5.89 5.76 -7.77
C ILE A 429 -5.70 6.35 -9.20
N VAL A 430 -6.23 5.69 -10.23
CA VAL A 430 -5.92 6.00 -11.65
C VAL A 430 -7.19 6.43 -12.41
N LYS A 431 -7.10 7.48 -13.23
CA LYS A 431 -8.18 7.95 -14.13
C LYS A 431 -7.75 8.05 -15.59
N VAL A 432 -8.72 7.87 -16.50
CA VAL A 432 -8.55 8.00 -17.96
C VAL A 432 -9.00 9.38 -18.39
N ASN A 433 -8.13 10.12 -19.08
CA ASN A 433 -8.54 11.29 -19.85
C ASN A 433 -8.75 10.92 -21.32
N ARG A 434 -9.64 11.64 -22.01
CA ARG A 434 -10.06 11.33 -23.39
C ARG A 434 -8.94 11.44 -24.46
N SER A 435 -7.73 11.85 -24.08
CA SER A 435 -6.52 11.95 -24.91
C SER A 435 -5.45 10.89 -24.61
N GLY A 436 -5.65 10.02 -23.62
CA GLY A 436 -4.68 8.99 -23.22
C GLY A 436 -4.83 8.55 -21.76
N ILE A 437 -4.15 7.45 -21.40
CA ILE A 437 -4.08 7.00 -20.00
C ILE A 437 -2.88 7.69 -19.36
N PHE A 438 -3.12 8.90 -18.84
CA PHE A 438 -2.16 9.61 -18.02
C PHE A 438 -2.39 9.20 -16.56
N VAL A 439 -1.42 8.54 -15.94
CA VAL A 439 -1.46 8.30 -14.49
C VAL A 439 -0.94 9.55 -13.81
N LYS A 440 -1.84 10.50 -13.57
CA LYS A 440 -1.63 11.51 -12.55
C LYS A 440 -2.42 11.09 -11.32
N LEU A 441 -1.72 10.90 -10.21
CA LEU A 441 -2.28 11.02 -8.87
C LEU A 441 -2.77 12.47 -8.76
N ASP A 442 -4.00 12.71 -9.20
CA ASP A 442 -4.59 14.04 -9.26
C ASP A 442 -4.78 14.55 -7.83
N LYS A 443 -4.00 15.58 -7.44
CA LYS A 443 -4.07 16.22 -6.12
C LYS A 443 -5.46 16.79 -5.81
N THR A 444 -6.32 16.96 -6.83
CA THR A 444 -7.67 17.51 -6.67
C THR A 444 -8.74 16.46 -6.32
N GLN A 445 -8.42 15.16 -6.35
CA GLN A 445 -9.39 14.10 -6.03
C GLN A 445 -8.92 13.05 -5.05
N LYS A 446 -9.88 12.60 -4.24
CA LYS A 446 -9.78 11.65 -3.13
C LYS A 446 -9.34 10.26 -3.57
N SER A 447 -8.05 10.08 -3.83
CA SER A 447 -7.47 8.76 -4.07
C SER A 447 -7.58 7.96 -2.78
N LYS A 448 -8.30 6.83 -2.83
CA LYS A 448 -8.45 5.93 -1.69
C LYS A 448 -8.25 4.48 -2.07
N ILE A 449 -7.67 3.73 -1.16
CA ILE A 449 -7.43 2.29 -1.28
C ILE A 449 -8.08 1.62 -0.09
N MET A 450 -8.88 0.59 -0.35
CA MET A 450 -9.59 -0.17 0.67
C MET A 450 -9.06 -1.59 0.71
N TYR A 451 -8.78 -2.08 1.91
CA TYR A 451 -8.31 -3.42 2.17
C TYR A 451 -9.20 -4.11 3.19
N ARG A 452 -9.15 -5.44 3.20
CA ARG A 452 -9.76 -6.31 4.18
C ARG A 452 -8.70 -7.13 4.87
N ASN A 453 -8.78 -7.22 6.19
CA ASN A 453 -7.99 -8.21 6.93
C ASN A 453 -8.68 -9.58 6.79
N PRO A 454 -8.00 -10.60 6.23
CA PRO A 454 -8.59 -11.92 6.03
C PRO A 454 -8.88 -12.68 7.33
N GLN A 455 -8.22 -12.34 8.43
CA GLN A 455 -8.36 -13.05 9.71
C GLN A 455 -9.61 -12.63 10.49
N ASN A 456 -9.90 -11.32 10.54
CA ASN A 456 -10.99 -10.76 11.35
C ASN A 456 -12.07 -10.02 10.53
N GLY A 457 -11.88 -9.88 9.21
CA GLY A 457 -12.83 -9.21 8.32
C GLY A 457 -12.86 -7.69 8.41
N GLU A 458 -11.99 -7.07 9.21
CA GLU A 458 -11.92 -5.62 9.38
C GLU A 458 -11.52 -4.91 8.08
N VAL A 459 -12.07 -3.72 7.88
CA VAL A 459 -11.84 -2.92 6.66
C VAL A 459 -11.07 -1.67 7.01
N PHE A 460 -10.01 -1.41 6.24
CA PHE A 460 -9.20 -0.21 6.39
C PHE A 460 -9.05 0.50 5.07
N THR A 461 -9.04 1.83 5.15
CA THR A 461 -9.00 2.73 4.00
C THR A 461 -7.82 3.67 4.14
N LEU A 462 -6.91 3.63 3.17
CA LEU A 462 -5.81 4.58 3.04
C LEU A 462 -6.24 5.69 2.07
N TYR A 463 -6.22 6.94 2.53
CA TYR A 463 -6.49 8.13 1.74
C TYR A 463 -5.18 8.87 1.43
N TYR A 464 -5.09 9.39 0.20
CA TYR A 464 -4.00 10.27 -0.24
C TYR A 464 -4.50 11.66 -0.57
N ASN A 465 -3.84 12.68 -0.01
CA ASN A 465 -4.15 14.10 -0.09
C ASN A 465 -5.66 14.38 0.03
N SER A 466 -6.31 13.72 0.99
CA SER A 466 -7.75 13.77 1.16
C SER A 466 -8.15 13.35 2.57
N LEU A 467 -9.17 14.04 3.09
CA LEU A 467 -9.84 13.65 4.31
C LEU A 467 -11.07 12.74 4.04
N PRO A 468 -11.38 11.81 4.95
CA PRO A 468 -12.63 11.06 4.97
C PRO A 468 -13.88 11.96 4.90
N ARG A 469 -15.04 11.41 4.53
CA ARG A 469 -16.29 12.18 4.52
C ARG A 469 -16.72 12.52 5.96
N GLY A 470 -17.23 13.73 6.17
CA GLY A 470 -17.65 14.24 7.49
C GLY A 470 -16.55 14.98 8.26
N GLU A 471 -15.30 14.88 7.82
CA GLU A 471 -14.20 15.68 8.36
C GLU A 471 -14.24 17.12 7.86
N GLN A 472 -14.05 18.04 8.80
CA GLN A 472 -14.02 19.46 8.54
C GLN A 472 -12.83 20.10 9.26
N THR A 473 -12.34 21.19 8.68
CA THR A 473 -11.31 22.04 9.27
C THR A 473 -11.93 23.41 9.50
N PRO A 474 -12.60 23.65 10.65
CA PRO A 474 -13.45 24.82 10.85
C PRO A 474 -12.68 26.15 10.87
N THR A 475 -11.36 26.10 11.06
CA THR A 475 -10.49 27.28 11.16
C THR A 475 -9.68 27.51 9.89
N VAL A 476 -8.65 26.68 9.66
CA VAL A 476 -7.70 26.80 8.54
C VAL A 476 -7.71 25.50 7.77
N GLY A 477 -7.68 25.57 6.43
CA GLY A 477 -7.58 24.39 5.58
C GLY A 477 -6.33 23.57 5.93
N GLN A 478 -6.52 22.41 6.56
CA GLN A 478 -5.48 21.44 6.86
C GLN A 478 -5.68 20.22 5.94
N MET A 479 -4.66 19.89 5.15
CA MET A 479 -4.66 18.69 4.31
C MET A 479 -3.40 17.88 4.60
N PRO A 480 -3.52 16.77 5.35
CA PRO A 480 -2.41 15.84 5.51
C PRO A 480 -2.18 15.00 4.24
N ASP A 481 -0.94 14.53 4.06
CA ASP A 481 -0.56 13.74 2.88
C ASP A 481 -1.25 12.38 2.85
N ASN A 482 -1.20 11.62 3.95
CA ASN A 482 -1.83 10.31 4.05
C ASN A 482 -2.69 10.20 5.31
N VAL A 483 -3.87 9.57 5.17
CA VAL A 483 -4.74 9.25 6.30
C VAL A 483 -5.14 7.78 6.23
N LEU A 484 -4.77 7.00 7.24
CA LEU A 484 -5.22 5.62 7.39
C LEU A 484 -6.44 5.59 8.32
N THR A 485 -7.54 5.06 7.81
CA THR A 485 -8.79 4.88 8.57
C THR A 485 -9.03 3.39 8.80
N LEU A 486 -9.18 2.98 10.06
CA LEU A 486 -9.46 1.61 10.48
C LEU A 486 -10.90 1.53 10.97
N LYS A 487 -11.72 0.66 10.35
CA LYS A 487 -13.05 0.33 10.82
C LYS A 487 -13.03 -1.06 11.45
N LYS A 488 -13.09 -1.09 12.79
CA LYS A 488 -13.08 -2.33 13.58
C LYS A 488 -14.48 -2.94 13.63
N SER A 489 -14.59 -4.27 13.66
CA SER A 489 -15.87 -4.99 13.60
C SER A 489 -16.80 -4.67 14.77
N ASP A 490 -16.21 -4.41 15.94
CA ASP A 490 -16.92 -4.31 17.22
C ASP A 490 -17.19 -2.85 17.65
N SER A 491 -16.86 -1.88 16.80
CA SER A 491 -17.00 -0.45 17.08
C SER A 491 -17.76 0.26 15.96
N SER A 492 -18.68 1.15 16.35
CA SER A 492 -19.32 2.08 15.42
C SER A 492 -18.39 3.22 14.97
N PHE A 493 -17.22 3.35 15.60
CA PHE A 493 -16.27 4.43 15.36
C PHE A 493 -15.13 4.01 14.43
N GLU A 494 -14.68 4.97 13.60
CA GLU A 494 -13.52 4.81 12.73
C GLU A 494 -12.28 5.44 13.37
N TYR A 495 -11.21 4.67 13.49
CA TYR A 495 -9.92 5.16 14.02
C TYR A 495 -9.08 5.72 12.89
N LYS A 496 -8.61 6.97 13.03
CA LYS A 496 -7.91 7.69 11.97
C LYS A 496 -6.50 8.08 12.41
N TYR A 497 -5.52 7.76 11.58
CA TYR A 497 -4.10 8.04 11.79
C TYR A 497 -3.55 8.82 10.61
N ILE A 498 -2.79 9.87 10.90
CA ILE A 498 -2.17 10.73 9.89
C ILE A 498 -0.71 10.33 9.69
N PHE A 499 -0.29 10.20 8.45
CA PHE A 499 1.11 10.03 8.07
C PHE A 499 1.50 11.09 7.04
N ASP A 500 2.35 12.01 7.45
CA ASP A 500 2.73 13.19 6.66
C ASP A 500 4.20 13.08 6.27
N ALA A 501 4.48 13.15 4.97
CA ALA A 501 5.83 12.97 4.45
C ALA A 501 6.55 14.31 4.44
N LYS A 502 7.71 14.36 5.09
CA LYS A 502 8.55 15.56 5.14
C LYS A 502 9.96 15.22 4.69
N TYR A 503 10.36 15.76 3.54
CA TYR A 503 11.74 15.69 3.05
C TYR A 503 12.64 16.69 3.80
N ARG A 504 12.77 16.49 5.12
CA ARG A 504 13.54 17.33 6.04
C ARG A 504 14.19 16.45 7.10
N LEU A 505 15.44 16.75 7.43
CA LEU A 505 16.21 16.04 8.44
C LEU A 505 17.16 17.01 9.13
N ASN A 506 17.14 17.03 10.46
CA ASN A 506 18.12 17.73 11.27
C ASN A 506 19.23 16.74 11.68
N PRO A 507 20.47 16.90 11.19
CA PRO A 507 21.58 16.00 11.52
C PRO A 507 22.15 16.21 12.94
N ALA A 508 21.56 17.11 13.75
CA ALA A 508 21.98 17.39 15.12
C ALA A 508 23.47 17.82 15.22
N TYR A 509 23.86 18.88 14.52
CA TYR A 509 25.24 19.37 14.56
C TYR A 509 25.72 19.73 15.98
N GLU A 510 26.99 19.45 16.26
CA GLU A 510 27.63 19.84 17.51
C GLU A 510 27.55 21.34 17.75
N GLY A 511 27.16 21.73 18.98
CA GLY A 511 26.96 23.12 19.38
C GLY A 511 25.57 23.70 19.07
N THR A 512 24.69 23.01 18.35
CA THR A 512 23.33 23.50 18.06
C THR A 512 22.34 23.26 19.22
N PRO A 513 21.25 24.07 19.33
CA PRO A 513 20.19 23.82 20.31
C PRO A 513 19.55 22.43 20.14
N TYR A 514 19.41 21.95 18.90
CA TYR A 514 18.83 20.65 18.60
C TYR A 514 19.66 19.50 19.18
N ARG A 515 20.99 19.51 18.99
CA ARG A 515 21.92 18.51 19.56
C ARG A 515 21.87 18.47 21.08
N LYS A 516 21.71 19.62 21.74
CA LYS A 516 21.55 19.69 23.21
C LYS A 516 20.25 19.04 23.71
N ALA A 517 19.18 19.10 22.91
CA ALA A 517 17.87 18.60 23.30
C ALA A 517 17.63 17.13 22.94
N TYR A 518 18.19 16.63 21.83
CA TYR A 518 17.81 15.32 21.26
C TYR A 518 18.97 14.35 21.03
N THR A 519 20.22 14.82 21.11
CA THR A 519 21.46 14.07 20.83
C THR A 519 21.55 13.51 19.40
N ASN A 520 20.63 12.68 18.94
CA ASN A 520 20.68 12.03 17.62
C ASN A 520 19.99 12.85 16.52
N PRO A 521 20.29 12.56 15.23
CA PRO A 521 19.55 13.10 14.10
C PRO A 521 18.06 12.77 14.15
N GLY A 522 17.22 13.66 13.62
CA GLY A 522 15.77 13.47 13.58
C GLY A 522 15.02 14.57 12.83
N PRO A 523 13.68 14.54 12.83
CA PRO A 523 12.85 15.55 12.17
C PRO A 523 12.91 16.90 12.90
N GLU A 524 12.55 17.98 12.20
CA GLU A 524 12.47 19.30 12.81
C GLU A 524 11.31 19.39 13.81
N GLU A 525 11.49 20.14 14.90
CA GLU A 525 10.42 20.35 15.91
C GLU A 525 9.16 20.96 15.28
N SER A 526 9.33 21.82 14.28
CA SER A 526 8.22 22.44 13.54
C SER A 526 7.35 21.43 12.78
N ASP A 527 7.95 20.32 12.32
CA ASP A 527 7.21 19.26 11.62
C ASP A 527 6.38 18.44 12.63
N ILE A 528 6.92 18.17 13.82
CA ILE A 528 6.17 17.55 14.94
C ILE A 528 5.03 18.45 15.42
N ASN A 529 5.26 19.77 15.53
CA ASN A 529 4.22 20.73 15.88
C ASN A 529 3.08 20.76 14.85
N THR A 530 3.39 20.53 13.58
CA THR A 530 2.38 20.40 12.52
C THR A 530 1.49 19.18 12.77
N MET A 531 2.03 18.08 13.32
CA MET A 531 1.23 16.90 13.68
C MET A 531 0.26 17.17 14.83
N HIS A 532 0.69 17.92 15.85
CA HIS A 532 -0.23 18.40 16.90
C HIS A 532 -1.35 19.26 16.33
N ARG A 533 -1.02 20.15 15.39
CA ARG A 533 -2.02 20.98 14.68
C ARG A 533 -3.02 20.12 13.91
N TYR A 534 -2.57 19.13 13.15
CA TYR A 534 -3.48 18.24 12.41
C TYR A 534 -4.40 17.45 13.33
N ARG A 535 -3.84 16.87 14.40
CA ARG A 535 -4.61 16.08 15.36
C ARG A 535 -5.74 16.88 16.00
N ASP A 536 -5.47 18.14 16.34
CA ASP A 536 -6.40 18.97 17.10
C ASP A 536 -7.33 19.82 16.21
N ALA A 537 -6.91 20.18 15.00
CA ALA A 537 -7.68 21.05 14.09
C ALA A 537 -8.65 20.29 13.17
N ILE A 538 -8.43 18.99 12.94
CA ILE A 538 -9.33 18.16 12.10
C ILE A 538 -10.39 17.54 13.00
N VAL A 539 -11.63 17.98 12.79
CA VAL A 539 -12.78 17.59 13.60
C VAL A 539 -13.87 16.95 12.74
N TYR A 540 -14.59 16.01 13.34
CA TYR A 540 -15.76 15.40 12.74
C TYR A 540 -17.00 16.21 13.14
N GLY A 541 -17.84 16.53 12.16
CA GLY A 541 -19.09 17.24 12.37
C GLY A 541 -20.21 16.68 11.50
N ASP A 542 -21.17 15.98 12.10
CA ASP A 542 -22.31 15.34 11.44
C ASP A 542 -23.62 16.13 11.61
N GLY A 543 -23.55 17.45 11.50
CA GLY A 543 -24.72 18.34 11.67
C GLY A 543 -25.28 18.43 13.09
N GLN A 544 -24.72 17.70 14.07
CA GLN A 544 -24.93 17.96 15.50
C GLN A 544 -24.08 19.15 15.97
N GLN A 545 -24.52 19.86 17.01
CA GLN A 545 -23.90 21.08 17.51
C GLN A 545 -22.51 20.89 18.13
N GLU A 546 -22.09 19.65 18.40
CA GLU A 546 -20.81 19.32 19.04
C GLU A 546 -19.80 18.77 18.02
N LEU A 547 -18.62 19.38 17.97
CA LEU A 547 -17.50 18.95 17.15
C LEU A 547 -16.62 17.99 17.95
N GLU A 548 -16.39 16.80 17.40
CA GLU A 548 -15.54 15.80 18.03
C GLU A 548 -14.17 15.72 17.36
N ARG A 549 -13.13 15.44 18.16
CA ARG A 549 -11.79 15.19 17.60
C ARG A 549 -11.80 13.87 16.84
N SER A 550 -11.40 13.93 15.58
CA SER A 550 -11.48 12.77 14.69
C SER A 550 -10.18 11.96 14.61
N MET A 551 -9.04 12.63 14.81
CA MET A 551 -7.72 12.05 14.59
C MET A 551 -7.11 11.49 15.89
N PHE A 552 -6.72 10.22 15.87
CA PHE A 552 -6.18 9.51 17.05
C PHE A 552 -4.66 9.63 17.18
N GLY A 553 -3.97 9.77 16.05
CA GLY A 553 -2.52 9.92 16.01
C GLY A 553 -2.05 10.60 14.73
N ALA A 554 -0.87 11.21 14.80
CA ALA A 554 -0.29 11.94 13.68
C ALA A 554 1.24 11.80 13.71
N TYR A 555 1.80 11.35 12.59
CA TYR A 555 3.20 10.94 12.49
C TYR A 555 3.89 11.56 11.29
N VAL A 556 5.14 11.99 11.48
CA VAL A 556 6.01 12.47 10.40
C VAL A 556 6.82 11.32 9.82
N LEU A 557 6.85 11.17 8.49
CA LEU A 557 7.75 10.28 7.77
C LEU A 557 8.91 11.09 7.21
N PHE A 558 10.14 10.78 7.60
CA PHE A 558 11.33 11.57 7.23
C PHE A 558 12.49 10.68 6.74
N PRO A 559 13.36 11.20 5.85
CA PRO A 559 14.41 10.39 5.21
C PRO A 559 15.57 10.16 6.19
N TYR A 560 15.61 8.98 6.81
CA TYR A 560 16.71 8.54 7.68
C TYR A 560 16.86 7.02 7.63
N ASP A 561 18.09 6.54 7.57
CA ASP A 561 18.44 5.13 7.32
C ASP A 561 18.61 4.32 8.63
N ASN A 562 19.12 4.95 9.69
CA ASN A 562 19.51 4.26 10.91
C ASN A 562 18.36 4.14 11.92
N GLU A 563 17.47 3.17 11.70
CA GLU A 563 16.32 2.90 12.58
C GLU A 563 16.70 2.59 14.04
N GLU A 564 17.81 1.88 14.25
CA GLU A 564 18.25 1.46 15.59
C GLU A 564 18.65 2.66 16.45
N GLN A 565 19.40 3.61 15.88
CA GLN A 565 19.74 4.85 16.59
C GLN A 565 18.49 5.70 16.87
N PHE A 566 17.52 5.70 15.94
CA PHE A 566 16.30 6.49 16.09
C PHE A 566 15.31 5.89 17.11
N ARG A 567 15.34 4.58 17.37
CA ARG A 567 14.49 3.94 18.42
C ARG A 567 14.72 4.58 19.81
N GLY A 568 15.92 5.08 20.08
CA GLY A 568 16.25 5.80 21.31
C GLY A 568 15.72 7.23 21.39
N HIS A 569 15.32 7.82 20.26
CA HIS A 569 14.97 9.23 20.11
C HIS A 569 13.67 9.61 20.84
N LYS A 570 13.59 10.85 21.35
CA LYS A 570 12.42 11.37 22.08
C LYS A 570 11.14 11.32 21.24
N PHE A 571 11.23 11.68 19.95
CA PHE A 571 10.09 11.65 19.01
C PHE A 571 9.62 10.25 18.60
N TYR A 572 10.45 9.22 18.78
CA TYR A 572 9.98 7.85 18.63
C TYR A 572 9.22 7.42 19.89
N LYS A 573 9.79 7.67 21.08
CA LYS A 573 9.15 7.37 22.37
C LYS A 573 7.84 8.13 22.59
N SER A 574 7.69 9.32 22.00
CA SER A 574 6.45 10.10 22.10
C SER A 574 5.27 9.45 21.38
N ILE A 575 5.50 8.50 20.46
CA ILE A 575 4.44 7.75 19.78
C ILE A 575 3.63 6.96 20.81
N GLU A 576 4.30 6.24 21.71
CA GLU A 576 3.63 5.47 22.76
C GLU A 576 2.96 6.37 23.81
N LEU A 577 3.53 7.55 24.08
CA LEU A 577 3.05 8.45 25.13
C LEU A 577 1.87 9.34 24.71
N VAL A 578 1.93 9.89 23.50
CA VAL A 578 0.98 10.92 23.04
C VAL A 578 0.41 10.69 21.64
N ASN A 579 0.72 9.55 21.01
CA ASN A 579 0.31 9.21 19.63
C ASN A 579 0.76 10.24 18.59
N VAL A 580 1.80 11.02 18.90
CA VAL A 580 2.41 11.99 18.00
C VAL A 580 3.92 11.77 18.02
N GLY A 581 4.52 11.69 16.85
CA GLY A 581 5.94 11.42 16.72
C GLY A 581 6.38 11.32 15.28
N ALA A 582 7.43 10.54 15.04
CA ALA A 582 7.99 10.37 13.70
C ALA A 582 8.55 8.98 13.47
N PHE A 583 8.62 8.58 12.19
CA PHE A 583 9.24 7.35 11.73
C PHE A 583 10.30 7.67 10.67
N PRO A 584 11.51 7.09 10.78
CA PRO A 584 12.44 7.06 9.66
C PRO A 584 11.81 6.23 8.55
N PHE A 585 11.87 6.74 7.31
CA PHE A 585 11.23 6.07 6.19
C PHE A 585 12.06 6.21 4.90
N LEU A 586 12.81 5.17 4.59
CA LEU A 586 13.60 5.01 3.36
C LEU A 586 13.46 3.57 2.86
N PRO A 587 13.82 3.24 1.60
CA PRO A 587 13.67 1.89 1.06
C PRO A 587 14.27 0.78 1.95
N ASN A 588 15.39 1.09 2.61
CA ASN A 588 16.12 0.18 3.50
C ASN A 588 15.69 0.29 4.98
N ALA A 589 14.87 1.29 5.33
CA ALA A 589 14.43 1.61 6.68
C ALA A 589 12.89 1.74 6.70
N THR A 590 12.20 0.58 6.67
CA THR A 590 10.73 0.50 6.73
C THR A 590 10.21 -0.34 7.91
N SER A 591 11.10 -0.94 8.71
CA SER A 591 10.72 -1.97 9.67
C SER A 591 9.95 -1.43 10.86
N LEU A 592 10.29 -0.23 11.34
CA LEU A 592 9.58 0.43 12.44
C LEU A 592 8.14 0.79 12.03
N MET A 593 7.97 1.32 10.82
CA MET A 593 6.65 1.66 10.29
C MET A 593 5.81 0.41 10.04
N GLU A 594 6.39 -0.66 9.50
CA GLU A 594 5.69 -1.92 9.28
C GLU A 594 5.18 -2.54 10.60
N LYS A 595 6.04 -2.60 11.63
CA LYS A 595 5.66 -3.06 12.97
C LYS A 595 4.54 -2.21 13.57
N PHE A 596 4.62 -0.90 13.40
CA PHE A 596 3.60 0.02 13.89
C PHE A 596 2.25 -0.15 13.17
N LEU A 597 2.27 -0.29 11.84
CA LEU A 597 1.07 -0.59 11.04
C LEU A 597 0.40 -1.89 11.49
N ASP A 598 1.18 -2.94 11.74
CA ASP A 598 0.66 -4.19 12.28
C ASP A 598 0.06 -4.00 13.67
N GLU A 599 0.73 -3.22 14.55
CA GLU A 599 0.25 -2.96 15.89
C GLU A 599 -1.09 -2.19 15.91
N ILE A 600 -1.24 -1.12 15.11
CA ILE A 600 -2.50 -0.36 15.06
C ILE A 600 -3.67 -1.16 14.46
N ILE A 601 -3.38 -2.04 13.49
CA ILE A 601 -4.39 -2.89 12.84
C ILE A 601 -4.81 -4.01 13.79
N MET A 602 -3.88 -4.64 14.52
CA MET A 602 -4.17 -5.72 15.47
C MET A 602 -4.74 -5.22 16.82
N ASP A 603 -4.53 -3.95 17.15
CA ASP A 603 -4.97 -3.36 18.41
C ASP A 603 -6.48 -3.48 18.66
N SER A 604 -6.92 -3.37 19.92
CA SER A 604 -8.35 -3.28 20.23
C SER A 604 -8.93 -1.88 19.99
N PRO A 605 -10.26 -1.74 19.78
CA PRO A 605 -10.95 -0.45 19.82
C PRO A 605 -10.58 0.36 21.07
N GLU A 606 -10.45 -0.31 22.21
CA GLU A 606 -10.15 0.30 23.51
C GLU A 606 -8.68 0.70 23.62
N LYS A 607 -7.73 -0.15 23.19
CA LYS A 607 -6.30 0.21 23.17
C LYS A 607 -6.03 1.36 22.20
N ALA A 608 -6.69 1.34 21.03
CA ALA A 608 -6.66 2.47 20.10
C ALA A 608 -7.22 3.76 20.73
N TYR A 609 -8.25 3.65 21.57
CA TYR A 609 -8.83 4.77 22.31
C TYR A 609 -7.99 5.23 23.51
N GLU A 610 -7.31 4.33 24.21
CA GLU A 610 -6.42 4.61 25.34
C GLU A 610 -5.13 5.31 24.91
N ARG A 611 -4.66 5.05 23.69
CA ARG A 611 -3.51 5.76 23.10
C ARG A 611 -3.79 7.25 22.86
N SER A 612 -5.06 7.69 22.88
CA SER A 612 -5.40 9.11 22.76
C SER A 612 -5.22 9.84 24.09
N THR A 613 -4.46 10.94 24.09
CA THR A 613 -4.27 11.77 25.28
C THR A 613 -5.58 12.49 25.61
N ARG A 614 -6.15 12.20 26.77
CA ARG A 614 -7.35 12.88 27.27
C ARG A 614 -6.98 14.08 28.15
N PRO A 615 -7.80 15.14 28.18
CA PRO A 615 -7.67 16.19 29.17
C PRO A 615 -7.67 15.60 30.60
N ARG A 616 -6.89 16.21 31.49
CA ARG A 616 -6.86 15.83 32.90
C ARG A 616 -8.25 16.00 33.51
N GLY A 617 -8.75 14.99 34.23
CA GLY A 617 -10.10 14.97 34.82
C GLY A 617 -11.16 14.22 33.99
N THR A 618 -10.88 13.90 32.72
CA THR A 618 -11.81 13.10 31.89
C THR A 618 -11.95 11.66 32.40
N LYS A 619 -10.89 11.05 32.96
CA LYS A 619 -10.96 9.71 33.57
C LYS A 619 -11.93 9.66 34.76
N GLU A 620 -11.87 10.63 35.67
CA GLU A 620 -12.78 10.72 36.85
C GLU A 620 -14.23 11.04 36.44
N TYR A 621 -14.43 11.79 35.37
CA TYR A 621 -15.76 12.08 34.83
C TYR A 621 -16.43 10.85 34.19
N TYR A 622 -15.66 10.02 33.47
CA TYR A 622 -16.16 8.81 32.81
C TYR A 622 -16.15 7.55 33.69
N SER A 623 -15.23 7.42 34.66
CA SER A 623 -15.22 6.29 35.62
C SER A 623 -16.54 6.22 36.39
N ASN A 624 -17.04 7.38 36.83
CA ASN A 624 -18.34 7.53 37.48
C ASN A 624 -19.55 7.08 36.63
N LYS A 625 -19.40 6.90 35.30
CA LYS A 625 -20.47 6.50 34.38
C LYS A 625 -20.40 5.03 33.94
N LEU A 626 -19.24 4.38 34.07
CA LEU A 626 -19.01 2.98 33.68
C LEU A 626 -19.00 2.01 34.88
N GLU A 627 -18.77 2.50 36.10
CA GLU A 627 -18.78 1.71 37.34
C GLU A 627 -20.17 1.41 37.92
N GLY A 628 -21.25 1.91 37.30
CA GLY A 628 -22.60 1.65 37.79
C GLY A 628 -22.94 0.16 37.69
N LYS A 629 -23.04 -0.53 38.84
CA LYS A 629 -23.65 -1.87 38.98
C LYS A 629 -25.16 -1.77 38.71
N ASN A 630 -25.54 -1.47 37.48
CA ASN A 630 -26.89 -1.09 37.08
C ASN A 630 -27.79 -2.25 36.66
N VAL A 631 -27.28 -3.48 36.64
CA VAL A 631 -28.06 -4.70 36.39
C VAL A 631 -28.01 -5.61 37.62
N LEU A 632 -29.18 -5.95 38.16
CA LEU A 632 -29.35 -6.96 39.20
C LEU A 632 -29.78 -8.29 38.57
N VAL A 633 -28.99 -9.33 38.77
CA VAL A 633 -29.32 -10.69 38.32
C VAL A 633 -29.80 -11.51 39.51
N GLY A 634 -31.07 -11.87 39.50
CA GLY A 634 -31.74 -12.61 40.56
C GLY A 634 -31.94 -14.09 40.24
N SER A 635 -31.77 -14.97 41.23
CA SER A 635 -31.97 -16.41 41.08
C SER A 635 -33.45 -16.80 41.29
N LEU A 636 -34.06 -17.45 40.30
CA LEU A 636 -35.42 -18.00 40.38
C LEU A 636 -35.42 -19.44 40.86
N ARG A 637 -36.29 -19.75 41.83
CA ARG A 637 -36.35 -21.06 42.49
C ARG A 637 -37.45 -21.97 41.97
N GLU A 638 -38.52 -21.44 41.38
CA GLU A 638 -39.70 -22.19 40.94
C GLU A 638 -40.18 -21.67 39.57
N PRO A 639 -40.61 -22.53 38.63
CA PRO A 639 -41.17 -22.09 37.34
C PRO A 639 -42.38 -21.16 37.49
N SER A 640 -43.25 -21.42 38.47
CA SER A 640 -44.39 -20.56 38.80
C SER A 640 -44.00 -19.13 39.16
N GLN A 641 -42.77 -18.92 39.67
CA GLN A 641 -42.25 -17.59 39.96
C GLN A 641 -41.94 -16.81 38.67
N LEU A 642 -41.52 -17.51 37.61
CA LEU A 642 -41.29 -16.89 36.29
C LEU A 642 -42.62 -16.47 35.66
N ASP A 643 -43.64 -17.34 35.68
CA ASP A 643 -44.94 -17.06 35.09
C ASP A 643 -45.62 -15.85 35.75
N VAL A 644 -45.57 -15.79 37.08
CA VAL A 644 -46.10 -14.67 37.88
C VAL A 644 -45.29 -13.39 37.65
N ALA A 645 -43.95 -13.48 37.55
CA ALA A 645 -43.13 -12.31 37.26
C ALA A 645 -43.40 -11.72 35.85
N LEU A 646 -43.63 -12.57 34.85
CA LEU A 646 -43.92 -12.16 33.47
C LEU A 646 -45.32 -11.56 33.32
N SER A 647 -46.33 -12.16 33.97
CA SER A 647 -47.73 -11.71 33.90
C SER A 647 -47.98 -10.41 34.68
N GLU A 648 -47.51 -10.35 35.92
CA GLU A 648 -47.73 -9.21 36.83
C GLU A 648 -46.60 -8.16 36.77
N ARG A 649 -45.60 -8.36 35.90
CA ARG A 649 -44.48 -7.44 35.63
C ARG A 649 -43.75 -6.95 36.89
N PHE A 650 -43.38 -7.87 37.77
CA PHE A 650 -42.62 -7.52 38.98
C PHE A 650 -41.53 -8.55 39.29
N TYR A 651 -40.57 -8.13 40.10
CA TYR A 651 -39.57 -9.00 40.72
C TYR A 651 -39.43 -8.65 42.20
N HIS A 652 -39.20 -9.64 43.06
CA HIS A 652 -39.02 -9.41 44.50
C HIS A 652 -37.86 -10.22 45.06
N ILE A 653 -37.13 -9.62 46.01
CA ILE A 653 -36.00 -10.24 46.70
C ILE A 653 -36.00 -9.83 48.18
N PRO A 654 -35.62 -10.72 49.13
CA PRO A 654 -35.47 -10.33 50.52
C PRO A 654 -34.46 -9.18 50.66
N LEU A 655 -34.78 -8.15 51.47
CA LEU A 655 -33.90 -7.02 51.69
C LEU A 655 -32.54 -7.46 52.28
N LYS A 656 -32.53 -8.51 53.10
CA LYS A 656 -31.32 -9.13 53.68
C LYS A 656 -30.32 -9.68 52.66
N ASN A 657 -30.73 -9.92 51.42
CA ASN A 657 -29.85 -10.38 50.35
C ASN A 657 -29.11 -9.22 49.66
N ILE A 658 -29.52 -7.97 49.94
CA ILE A 658 -28.91 -6.76 49.38
C ILE A 658 -27.98 -6.19 50.45
N PHE A 659 -26.70 -6.53 50.37
CA PHE A 659 -25.69 -6.12 51.37
C PHE A 659 -25.39 -4.62 51.35
N ASP A 660 -25.43 -3.98 50.17
CA ASP A 660 -25.24 -2.54 50.03
C ASP A 660 -26.52 -1.87 49.51
N HIS A 661 -27.27 -1.25 50.43
CA HIS A 661 -28.51 -0.56 50.12
C HIS A 661 -28.29 0.70 49.24
N LYS A 662 -27.07 1.22 49.10
CA LYS A 662 -26.77 2.33 48.19
C LYS A 662 -26.85 1.92 46.72
N LEU A 663 -26.69 0.63 46.41
CA LEU A 663 -26.79 0.12 45.05
C LEU A 663 -28.23 0.13 44.53
N LEU A 664 -29.24 0.09 45.41
CA LEU A 664 -30.66 0.06 45.01
C LEU A 664 -31.08 1.23 44.12
N THR A 665 -30.50 2.41 44.33
CA THR A 665 -30.79 3.60 43.52
C THR A 665 -30.05 3.62 42.18
N GLN A 666 -29.08 2.72 41.98
CA GLN A 666 -28.26 2.63 40.78
C GLN A 666 -28.74 1.52 39.83
N ILE A 667 -29.59 0.60 40.29
CA ILE A 667 -30.10 -0.49 39.47
C ILE A 667 -31.16 0.05 38.51
N GLU A 668 -30.93 -0.14 37.22
CA GLU A 668 -31.85 0.24 36.15
C GLU A 668 -32.54 -0.98 35.54
N TYR A 669 -31.91 -2.16 35.63
CA TYR A 669 -32.39 -3.39 35.00
C TYR A 669 -32.37 -4.58 35.96
N ILE A 670 -33.31 -5.50 35.78
CA ILE A 670 -33.33 -6.80 36.45
C ILE A 670 -33.26 -7.91 35.40
N ALA A 671 -32.44 -8.91 35.67
CA ALA A 671 -32.38 -10.14 34.90
C ALA A 671 -32.71 -11.36 35.78
N MET A 672 -33.40 -12.34 35.20
CA MET A 672 -33.84 -13.54 35.90
C MET A 672 -33.02 -14.75 35.48
N CYS A 673 -32.28 -15.33 36.43
CA CYS A 673 -31.51 -16.55 36.23
C CYS A 673 -32.33 -17.79 36.62
N GLN A 674 -32.50 -18.72 35.68
CA GLN A 674 -33.23 -19.97 35.84
C GLN A 674 -32.26 -21.09 36.22
N SER A 675 -32.42 -21.67 37.43
CA SER A 675 -31.45 -22.61 38.01
C SER A 675 -31.58 -24.05 37.49
N ARG A 676 -30.43 -24.71 37.27
CA ARG A 676 -30.35 -26.09 36.76
C ARG A 676 -30.97 -27.15 37.68
N ARG A 677 -30.98 -26.94 39.00
CA ARG A 677 -31.49 -27.95 39.96
C ARG A 677 -33.00 -28.13 39.91
N LYS A 678 -33.75 -27.19 39.30
CA LYS A 678 -35.22 -27.16 39.38
C LYS A 678 -35.94 -26.91 38.06
N PHE A 679 -35.24 -26.36 37.05
CA PHE A 679 -35.69 -26.33 35.67
C PHE A 679 -35.06 -27.53 34.94
N GLN A 680 -35.84 -28.59 34.68
CA GLN A 680 -35.35 -29.90 34.25
C GLN A 680 -34.87 -29.95 32.79
N GLU A 681 -35.21 -28.96 31.97
CA GLU A 681 -34.79 -28.88 30.56
C GLU A 681 -33.59 -27.92 30.38
N PRO A 682 -32.49 -28.36 29.73
CA PRO A 682 -31.32 -27.52 29.51
C PRO A 682 -31.62 -26.22 28.75
N ALA A 683 -32.60 -26.26 27.84
CA ALA A 683 -33.04 -25.12 27.03
C ALA A 683 -33.69 -23.99 27.87
N ASN A 684 -34.16 -24.31 29.08
CA ASN A 684 -34.81 -23.39 30.01
C ASN A 684 -33.93 -23.10 31.23
N THR A 685 -32.60 -23.20 31.08
CA THR A 685 -31.65 -22.86 32.13
C THR A 685 -30.78 -21.67 31.72
N GLY A 686 -30.37 -20.85 32.68
CA GLY A 686 -29.61 -19.63 32.43
C GLY A 686 -30.47 -18.36 32.43
N ILE A 687 -29.98 -17.29 31.81
CA ILE A 687 -30.65 -15.98 31.80
C ILE A 687 -31.26 -15.73 30.44
N HIS A 688 -32.60 -15.74 30.40
CA HIS A 688 -33.40 -15.55 29.19
C HIS A 688 -34.13 -14.22 29.16
N TRP A 689 -34.49 -13.70 30.34
CA TRP A 689 -35.37 -12.55 30.50
C TRP A 689 -34.69 -11.45 31.30
N PHE A 690 -34.83 -10.23 30.82
CA PHE A 690 -34.43 -9.01 31.54
C PHE A 690 -35.45 -7.90 31.30
N GLY A 691 -35.51 -6.92 32.19
CA GLY A 691 -36.47 -5.83 32.10
C GLY A 691 -35.98 -4.58 32.80
N ARG A 692 -36.43 -3.42 32.30
CA ARG A 692 -36.12 -2.12 32.90
C ARG A 692 -37.02 -1.86 34.10
N ILE A 693 -36.44 -1.41 35.21
CA ILE A 693 -37.18 -1.06 36.43
C ILE A 693 -37.92 0.25 36.19
N GLN A 694 -39.22 0.26 36.46
CA GLN A 694 -40.05 1.46 36.49
C GLN A 694 -40.03 2.14 37.87
N ASP A 695 -40.14 1.34 38.94
CA ASP A 695 -40.14 1.80 40.33
C ASP A 695 -39.75 0.64 41.28
N TRP A 696 -39.27 0.95 42.48
CA TRP A 696 -39.00 -0.04 43.51
C TRP A 696 -39.45 0.44 44.89
N LYS A 697 -39.94 -0.47 45.72
CA LYS A 697 -40.41 -0.19 47.08
C LYS A 697 -39.96 -1.27 48.06
N VAL A 698 -39.66 -0.87 49.29
CA VAL A 698 -39.48 -1.83 50.40
C VAL A 698 -40.83 -2.07 51.03
N VAL A 699 -41.28 -3.33 51.02
CA VAL A 699 -42.59 -3.76 51.50
C VAL A 699 -42.43 -4.96 52.44
N ARG A 700 -43.40 -5.18 53.32
CA ARG A 700 -43.45 -6.44 54.08
C ARG A 700 -43.82 -7.57 53.13
N ARG A 701 -43.31 -8.78 53.37
CA ARG A 701 -43.58 -9.91 52.48
C ARG A 701 -45.08 -10.21 52.37
N GLY A 702 -45.86 -9.99 53.42
CA GLY A 702 -47.32 -10.11 53.42
C GLY A 702 -48.06 -9.11 52.51
N GLU A 703 -47.44 -7.98 52.16
CA GLU A 703 -48.02 -6.95 51.29
C GLU A 703 -47.86 -7.27 49.79
N ILE A 704 -47.05 -8.29 49.44
CA ILE A 704 -46.90 -8.77 48.06
C ILE A 704 -48.06 -9.73 47.77
N THR A 705 -49.16 -9.20 47.23
CA THR A 705 -50.40 -9.92 46.96
C THR A 705 -50.30 -10.88 45.76
N GLU A 706 -49.39 -10.63 44.83
CA GLU A 706 -49.19 -11.45 43.62
C GLU A 706 -48.74 -12.88 43.95
N ARG A 707 -48.11 -13.08 45.11
CA ARG A 707 -47.69 -14.41 45.57
C ARG A 707 -47.78 -14.50 47.09
N PRO A 708 -48.59 -15.41 47.66
CA PRO A 708 -48.76 -15.53 49.10
C PRO A 708 -47.42 -15.79 49.81
N ALA A 709 -47.26 -15.19 50.99
CA ALA A 709 -46.09 -15.40 51.84
C ALA A 709 -46.06 -16.84 52.38
N ARG A 710 -44.87 -17.34 52.71
CA ARG A 710 -44.76 -18.60 53.44
C ARG A 710 -45.10 -18.34 54.92
N PRO A 711 -45.77 -19.27 55.63
CA PRO A 711 -46.06 -19.11 57.05
C PRO A 711 -44.79 -18.75 57.83
N GLY A 712 -44.83 -17.66 58.60
CA GLY A 712 -43.69 -17.15 59.37
C GLY A 712 -42.73 -16.21 58.62
N THR A 713 -42.98 -15.90 57.34
CA THR A 713 -42.16 -14.93 56.57
C THR A 713 -42.85 -13.59 56.31
N GLU A 714 -44.09 -13.41 56.80
CA GLU A 714 -44.98 -12.29 56.47
C GLU A 714 -44.41 -10.92 56.87
N GLU A 715 -43.69 -10.87 57.99
CA GLU A 715 -43.05 -9.66 58.52
C GLU A 715 -41.63 -9.41 57.94
N GLU A 716 -41.10 -10.31 57.12
CA GLU A 716 -39.79 -10.08 56.48
C GLU A 716 -39.88 -8.93 55.47
N LEU A 717 -38.87 -8.05 55.47
CA LEU A 717 -38.78 -6.97 54.51
C LEU A 717 -38.24 -7.47 53.16
N TYR A 718 -38.95 -7.11 52.09
CA TYR A 718 -38.60 -7.41 50.71
C TYR A 718 -38.50 -6.14 49.89
N VAL A 719 -37.64 -6.14 48.88
CA VAL A 719 -37.63 -5.13 47.84
C VAL A 719 -38.48 -5.67 46.69
N LYS A 720 -39.55 -4.92 46.34
CA LYS A 720 -40.43 -5.19 45.20
C LYS A 720 -40.09 -4.21 44.09
N PHE A 721 -39.69 -4.74 42.94
CA PHE A 721 -39.40 -3.99 41.73
C PHE A 721 -40.56 -4.13 40.75
N THR A 722 -41.06 -3.00 40.26
CA THR A 722 -42.04 -2.93 39.17
C THR A 722 -41.26 -2.80 37.87
N ILE A 723 -41.56 -3.66 36.90
CA ILE A 723 -40.83 -3.75 35.63
C ILE A 723 -41.70 -3.18 34.51
N GLU A 724 -41.12 -2.30 33.69
CA GLU A 724 -41.84 -1.66 32.57
C GLU A 724 -42.34 -2.72 31.57
N ARG A 725 -41.39 -3.55 31.11
CA ARG A 725 -41.63 -4.72 30.25
C ARG A 725 -40.49 -5.72 30.40
N TRP A 726 -40.82 -7.00 30.24
CA TRP A 726 -39.83 -8.07 30.13
C TRP A 726 -39.46 -8.29 28.67
N GLU A 727 -38.16 -8.30 28.39
CA GLU A 727 -37.56 -8.58 27.10
C GLU A 727 -36.85 -9.94 27.15
N ARG A 728 -37.05 -10.73 26.10
CA ARG A 728 -36.35 -12.00 25.92
C ARG A 728 -35.07 -11.76 25.13
N ARG A 729 -33.95 -12.33 25.56
CA ARG A 729 -32.71 -12.31 24.81
C ARG A 729 -32.76 -13.29 23.63
N ASP A 730 -32.18 -12.87 22.50
CA ASP A 730 -31.98 -13.76 21.34
C ASP A 730 -31.02 -14.90 21.68
N ASN A 731 -29.92 -14.57 22.36
CA ASN A 731 -28.94 -15.53 22.88
C ASN A 731 -28.97 -15.52 24.42
N PRO A 732 -29.40 -16.62 25.07
CA PRO A 732 -29.43 -16.71 26.52
C PRO A 732 -28.03 -16.86 27.11
N ILE A 733 -27.82 -16.33 28.33
CA ILE A 733 -26.58 -16.56 29.08
C ILE A 733 -26.65 -17.95 29.71
N ALA A 734 -25.77 -18.87 29.30
CA ALA A 734 -25.69 -20.23 29.81
C ALA A 734 -25.07 -20.29 31.22
N LEU A 735 -25.45 -21.29 32.00
CA LEU A 735 -24.92 -21.48 33.35
C LEU A 735 -23.44 -21.89 33.39
N GLY A 736 -22.90 -22.52 32.33
CA GLY A 736 -21.49 -22.93 32.26
C GLY A 736 -21.03 -23.92 33.35
N GLY A 737 -21.97 -24.51 34.10
CA GLY A 737 -21.67 -25.35 35.28
C GLY A 737 -21.71 -24.61 36.62
N GLN A 738 -21.96 -23.29 36.63
CA GLN A 738 -22.05 -22.45 37.81
C GLN A 738 -23.48 -21.97 38.10
N GLY A 739 -23.73 -21.50 39.32
CA GLY A 739 -25.04 -21.02 39.80
C GLY A 739 -25.01 -19.58 40.34
N ILE A 740 -26.18 -19.06 40.71
CA ILE A 740 -26.32 -17.83 41.52
C ILE A 740 -27.08 -18.24 42.79
N TYR A 741 -26.46 -18.05 43.96
CA TYR A 741 -27.00 -18.43 45.26
C TYR A 741 -28.07 -17.45 45.76
N THR A 742 -27.79 -16.14 45.64
CA THR A 742 -28.67 -15.04 46.08
C THR A 742 -28.98 -14.06 44.96
N CYS A 743 -28.09 -13.12 44.69
CA CYS A 743 -28.16 -12.18 43.58
C CYS A 743 -26.76 -11.71 43.18
N LEU A 744 -26.59 -11.42 41.90
CA LEU A 744 -25.35 -10.91 41.33
C LEU A 744 -25.57 -9.50 40.78
N TYR A 745 -24.61 -8.61 40.99
CA TYR A 745 -24.61 -7.27 40.42
C TYR A 745 -23.62 -7.21 39.27
N THR A 746 -24.04 -6.66 38.14
CA THR A 746 -23.19 -6.51 36.96
C THR A 746 -23.54 -5.22 36.22
N SER A 747 -22.71 -4.84 35.25
CA SER A 747 -23.01 -3.70 34.38
C SER A 747 -23.77 -4.17 33.14
N LYS A 748 -24.62 -3.30 32.60
CA LYS A 748 -25.35 -3.59 31.34
C LYS A 748 -24.40 -3.92 30.20
N TYR A 749 -23.21 -3.31 30.18
CA TYR A 749 -22.17 -3.55 29.20
C TYR A 749 -21.70 -5.01 29.16
N ILE A 750 -21.45 -5.63 30.33
CA ILE A 750 -21.04 -7.03 30.46
C ILE A 750 -22.22 -7.94 30.23
N PHE A 751 -23.38 -7.60 30.81
CA PHE A 751 -24.61 -8.36 30.63
C PHE A 751 -24.92 -8.62 29.15
N ASP A 752 -24.90 -7.58 28.30
CA ASP A 752 -25.26 -7.70 26.89
C ASP A 752 -24.30 -8.56 26.07
N ARG A 753 -23.05 -8.70 26.52
CA ARG A 753 -22.01 -9.44 25.80
C ARG A 753 -21.78 -10.84 26.36
N ALA A 754 -22.27 -11.14 27.56
CA ALA A 754 -22.01 -12.41 28.22
C ALA A 754 -22.70 -13.59 27.50
N HIS A 755 -21.97 -14.69 27.34
CA HIS A 755 -22.46 -16.00 26.91
C HIS A 755 -22.60 -16.97 28.09
N GLU A 756 -21.76 -16.83 29.13
CA GLU A 756 -21.82 -17.65 30.35
C GLU A 756 -21.92 -16.79 31.61
N ILE A 757 -22.56 -17.28 32.67
CA ILE A 757 -22.77 -16.52 33.91
C ILE A 757 -21.44 -16.16 34.59
N ALA A 758 -20.41 -17.00 34.45
CA ALA A 758 -19.07 -16.72 34.96
C ALA A 758 -18.51 -15.36 34.46
N GLU A 759 -18.83 -14.98 33.22
CA GLU A 759 -18.39 -13.72 32.60
C GLU A 759 -19.01 -12.49 33.26
N LEU A 760 -20.15 -12.63 33.94
CA LEU A 760 -20.83 -11.52 34.63
C LEU A 760 -20.06 -11.02 35.86
N LYS A 761 -19.08 -11.79 36.35
CA LYS A 761 -18.25 -11.50 37.52
C LYS A 761 -16.93 -10.81 37.18
N LEU A 762 -16.72 -10.41 35.92
CA LEU A 762 -15.56 -9.64 35.49
C LEU A 762 -15.68 -8.18 35.99
N GLU A 763 -15.29 -7.96 37.25
CA GLU A 763 -15.38 -6.66 37.92
C GLU A 763 -14.08 -5.84 37.79
N ASN A 764 -12.92 -6.49 37.61
CA ASN A 764 -11.63 -5.81 37.53
C ASN A 764 -11.22 -5.50 36.08
N ASP A 765 -10.58 -4.34 35.87
CA ASP A 765 -10.09 -3.92 34.56
C ASP A 765 -9.10 -4.90 33.92
N GLU A 766 -8.25 -5.57 34.71
CA GLU A 766 -7.29 -6.56 34.20
C GLU A 766 -7.97 -7.84 33.69
N ASP A 767 -8.95 -8.35 34.43
CA ASP A 767 -9.69 -9.57 34.04
C ASP A 767 -10.56 -9.29 32.81
N LEU A 768 -11.16 -8.10 32.76
CA LEU A 768 -11.87 -7.60 31.59
C LEU A 768 -10.97 -7.53 30.35
N ARG A 769 -9.71 -7.08 30.49
CA ARG A 769 -8.74 -7.07 29.38
C ARG A 769 -8.42 -8.48 28.90
N LYS A 770 -8.03 -9.38 29.80
CA LYS A 770 -7.67 -10.78 29.47
C LYS A 770 -8.83 -11.51 28.78
N TRP A 771 -10.05 -11.31 29.28
CA TRP A 771 -11.25 -11.90 28.68
C TRP A 771 -11.54 -11.36 27.28
N ARG A 772 -11.34 -10.06 27.05
CA ARG A 772 -11.51 -9.46 25.72
C ARG A 772 -10.48 -9.96 24.72
N GLU A 773 -9.22 -10.12 25.14
CA GLU A 773 -8.15 -10.65 24.28
C GLU A 773 -8.43 -12.10 23.89
N ALA A 774 -8.80 -12.95 24.86
CA ALA A 774 -9.12 -14.36 24.61
C ALA A 774 -10.30 -14.52 23.63
N ARG A 775 -11.32 -13.64 23.70
CA ARG A 775 -12.52 -13.70 22.85
C ARG A 775 -12.28 -13.50 21.37
N ARG A 776 -11.15 -12.88 21.00
CA ARG A 776 -10.79 -12.65 19.60
C ARG A 776 -10.24 -13.91 18.93
N VAL A 777 -9.72 -14.82 19.73
CA VAL A 777 -9.10 -16.06 19.26
C VAL A 777 -10.14 -17.18 19.17
N GLY A 778 -11.15 -17.19 20.06
CA GLY A 778 -12.20 -18.20 20.05
C GLY A 778 -13.20 -18.04 21.21
N LYS A 779 -13.98 -19.09 21.47
CA LYS A 779 -14.94 -19.13 22.59
C LYS A 779 -14.16 -19.15 23.91
N VAL A 780 -14.55 -18.32 24.88
CA VAL A 780 -13.80 -18.14 26.13
C VAL A 780 -14.52 -18.78 27.29
N LYS A 781 -13.75 -19.43 28.15
CA LYS A 781 -14.20 -19.96 29.43
C LYS A 781 -13.56 -19.20 30.57
N VAL A 782 -14.38 -18.73 31.49
CA VAL A 782 -13.96 -18.02 32.71
C VAL A 782 -14.08 -18.99 33.89
N GLU A 783 -12.96 -19.23 34.57
CA GLU A 783 -12.90 -20.06 35.77
C GLU A 783 -12.93 -19.17 37.01
N LEU A 784 -13.87 -19.44 37.91
CA LEU A 784 -14.01 -18.75 39.20
C LEU A 784 -13.57 -19.67 40.33
N ASP A 785 -13.20 -19.08 41.47
CA ASP A 785 -12.78 -19.80 42.68
C ASP A 785 -13.93 -20.47 43.44
N HIS A 786 -15.18 -20.26 43.01
CA HIS A 786 -16.37 -20.81 43.64
C HIS A 786 -17.40 -21.32 42.60
N THR A 787 -18.26 -22.26 43.02
CA THR A 787 -19.30 -22.88 42.17
C THR A 787 -20.49 -21.97 41.90
N ASP A 788 -20.83 -21.11 42.88
CA ASP A 788 -21.81 -20.02 42.73
C ASP A 788 -21.09 -18.69 42.47
N VAL A 789 -21.50 -18.00 41.40
CA VAL A 789 -20.84 -16.79 40.87
C VAL A 789 -20.92 -15.59 41.80
N ASP A 790 -22.00 -15.46 42.57
CA ASP A 790 -22.17 -14.38 43.54
C ASP A 790 -21.32 -14.56 44.81
N LEU A 791 -20.85 -15.78 45.08
CA LEU A 791 -19.97 -16.09 46.21
C LEU A 791 -18.49 -16.17 45.82
N ALA A 792 -18.16 -16.08 44.53
CA ALA A 792 -16.79 -16.07 44.04
C ALA A 792 -16.05 -14.79 44.47
N GLY A 793 -14.86 -14.95 45.02
CA GLY A 793 -14.00 -13.85 45.46
C GLY A 793 -13.10 -13.33 44.35
N SER A 794 -12.70 -14.20 43.41
CA SER A 794 -11.74 -13.88 42.36
C SER A 794 -11.91 -14.74 41.10
N VAL A 795 -11.42 -14.20 39.97
CA VAL A 795 -11.31 -14.94 38.70
C VAL A 795 -9.98 -15.70 38.70
N VAL A 796 -10.03 -17.03 38.59
CA VAL A 796 -8.87 -17.92 38.66
C VAL A 796 -8.15 -18.01 37.32
N GLY A 797 -8.89 -17.94 36.23
CA GLY A 797 -8.31 -18.02 34.89
C GLY A 797 -9.31 -17.71 33.78
N ILE A 798 -8.78 -17.20 32.67
CA ILE A 798 -9.56 -16.92 31.47
C ILE A 798 -8.82 -17.57 30.29
N ARG A 799 -9.47 -18.52 29.62
CA ARG A 799 -8.85 -19.34 28.56
C ARG A 799 -9.76 -19.47 27.35
N VAL A 800 -9.16 -19.63 26.19
CA VAL A 800 -9.88 -19.95 24.94
C VAL A 800 -10.15 -21.45 24.94
N GLU A 801 -11.40 -21.86 24.70
CA GLU A 801 -11.75 -23.27 24.47
C GLU A 801 -11.11 -23.71 23.13
N GLU A 802 -10.37 -24.83 23.18
CA GLU A 802 -9.77 -25.48 22.00
C GLU A 802 -10.83 -26.08 21.06
#